data_AF-A0AAE0F688-F1
#
_entry.id   AF-A0AAE0F688-F1
#
_cell.length_a   1.000
_cell.length_b   1.000
_cell.length_c   1.000
_cell.angle_alpha   90.00
_cell.angle_beta   90.00
_cell.angle_gamma   90.00
#
_symmetry.space_group_name_H-M   'P 1'
#
loop_
_entity.id
_entity.type
_entity.pdbx_description
1 polymer ?
#
loop_
_entity_poly.entity_id
_entity_poly.type
_entity_poly.pdbx_seq_one_letter_code
_entity_poly.pdbx_strand_id
1 'polypeptide(L)'
;MGEDVRERCLREVKASQHNGRLLPAIAAPPEKKKVAHFPAVDIRTFQASRLDKTKAPSSTEPAAGAGEKPAGSALKKLSERRKTGHFSGLGAKLGIQRKKNNLVNLFKAQDEFDLEQLASKPRKPLGDYSKKIQQVYAANPASHNVEAAHAVVARMKQVAGEAKVPLDNLEDAPHSSQKMKEFWEAREDIRWSRPFFVYPIPKKVAPAKVHVEKEVEQMVEKPKWNIDVSVFHPRKEESDARDYYETEGVRKRSLNLDWKRTVGKTRFIKAITRADTGVQWGEDSVEKELVEIKTAISRAYPVLYNAYYYFCVTGTDIGESAFSMSFNQWTEFLKDSEIPHPKSKNCNMANCDNIFVVSNFEEEKSNLTRKEAAAQKLLADENDDRALMRFEFVEAVVRLAIAKHGMKTDTDDVSEAVDMLLEREIIPNLCPEATEDADVFRHERLYNEENDLVLHEHQTFLRACYNLFKQLGLKQKHSHLGMEGFLNMLEASSLLGPATGFSKREAKLVMIWSKMSVVDEIRHRNRAVSLTFVDFLEAVGRVADWISMPNPEDLEKFYDPELNPAGSPSLLYEFYTKAPTSEQERLRRASAEFGNTRTRPLHIKLSQVIEVMYYSLKAQFGGADEASVAGKLNSMARMLG
;
A
#
# COMPACT_ATOMS: atom_id res chain seq x y z
N MET A 1 53.97 -2.73 -14.30
CA MET A 1 53.74 -2.47 -15.74
C MET A 1 52.29 -2.82 -16.01
N GLY A 2 51.41 -1.85 -15.78
CA GLY A 2 49.98 -2.00 -16.01
C GLY A 2 49.61 -1.32 -17.31
N GLU A 3 49.08 -2.08 -18.25
CA GLU A 3 48.23 -1.54 -19.31
C GLU A 3 46.78 -1.80 -18.90
N ASP A 4 46.01 -0.71 -18.86
CA ASP A 4 44.61 -0.63 -18.50
C ASP A 4 43.76 -1.43 -19.51
N VAL A 5 42.92 -2.34 -19.01
CA VAL A 5 41.99 -3.20 -19.78
C VAL A 5 41.11 -2.36 -20.73
N ARG A 6 40.90 -1.09 -20.38
CA ARG A 6 40.17 -0.11 -21.19
C ARG A 6 40.84 0.22 -22.52
N GLU A 7 42.18 0.23 -22.61
CA GLU A 7 42.90 0.45 -23.87
C GLU A 7 42.80 -0.75 -24.82
N ARG A 8 42.66 -1.97 -24.28
CA ARG A 8 42.54 -3.18 -25.09
C ARG A 8 41.20 -3.21 -25.84
N CYS A 9 40.10 -2.88 -25.17
CA CYS A 9 38.77 -2.78 -25.79
C CYS A 9 38.70 -1.66 -26.84
N LEU A 10 39.39 -0.54 -26.64
CA LEU A 10 39.42 0.56 -27.62
C LEU A 10 40.23 0.23 -28.88
N ARG A 11 41.24 -0.63 -28.79
CA ARG A 11 41.99 -1.12 -29.97
C ARG A 11 41.17 -2.12 -30.80
N GLU A 12 40.37 -2.99 -30.17
CA GLU A 12 39.54 -3.96 -30.88
C GLU A 12 38.35 -3.30 -31.61
N VAL A 13 37.78 -2.23 -31.06
CA VAL A 13 36.71 -1.46 -31.73
C VAL A 13 37.24 -0.66 -32.92
N LYS A 14 38.50 -0.22 -32.91
CA LYS A 14 39.12 0.45 -34.08
C LYS A 14 39.53 -0.54 -35.18
N ALA A 15 39.81 -1.81 -34.84
CA ALA A 15 40.16 -2.83 -35.81
C ALA A 15 38.96 -3.33 -36.63
N SER A 16 37.73 -3.25 -36.10
CA SER A 16 36.52 -3.70 -36.82
C SER A 16 35.99 -2.71 -37.86
N GLN A 17 36.42 -1.44 -37.82
CA GLN A 17 36.00 -0.40 -38.77
C GLN A 17 36.81 -0.37 -40.08
N HIS A 18 37.80 -1.26 -40.27
CA HIS A 18 38.70 -1.22 -41.43
C HIS A 18 38.61 -2.38 -42.42
N ASN A 19 37.71 -3.36 -42.21
CA ASN A 19 37.53 -4.46 -43.17
C ASN A 19 36.21 -4.33 -43.92
N GLY A 20 36.23 -3.44 -44.93
CA GLY A 20 35.20 -3.38 -45.95
C GLY A 20 35.22 -4.64 -46.84
N ARG A 21 34.09 -5.35 -46.89
CA ARG A 21 33.75 -6.26 -48.00
C ARG A 21 32.30 -6.05 -48.40
N LEU A 22 32.16 -5.42 -49.57
CA LEU A 22 30.97 -5.33 -50.42
C LEU A 22 30.45 -6.71 -50.83
N LEU A 23 29.11 -6.85 -50.92
CA LEU A 23 28.38 -7.70 -51.88
C LEU A 23 26.86 -7.35 -51.80
N PRO A 24 26.02 -7.62 -52.83
CA PRO A 24 25.61 -6.61 -53.82
C PRO A 24 24.12 -6.23 -53.79
N ALA A 25 23.81 -5.15 -54.52
CA ALA A 25 22.50 -4.53 -54.71
C ALA A 25 21.46 -5.43 -55.39
N ILE A 26 20.22 -5.43 -54.85
CA ILE A 26 19.01 -5.82 -55.57
C ILE A 26 17.84 -4.88 -55.20
N ALA A 27 17.34 -4.20 -56.24
CA ALA A 27 15.98 -3.72 -56.52
C ALA A 27 15.34 -2.54 -55.73
N ALA A 28 14.67 -1.71 -56.55
CA ALA A 28 13.93 -0.48 -56.29
C ALA A 28 12.74 -0.61 -55.32
N PRO A 29 12.23 0.51 -54.74
CA PRO A 29 11.26 0.49 -53.66
C PRO A 29 9.83 0.25 -54.17
N PRO A 30 8.98 -0.51 -53.46
CA PRO A 30 7.56 -0.50 -53.74
C PRO A 30 6.90 0.72 -53.09
N GLU A 31 5.96 1.24 -53.86
CA GLU A 31 5.03 2.33 -53.61
C GLU A 31 4.48 2.48 -52.18
N LYS A 32 4.25 3.76 -51.85
CA LYS A 32 3.49 4.31 -50.73
C LYS A 32 2.28 3.44 -50.34
N LYS A 33 2.41 2.64 -49.28
CA LYS A 33 1.25 2.13 -48.52
C LYS A 33 0.95 3.09 -47.38
N LYS A 34 -0.31 3.54 -47.35
CA LYS A 34 -0.92 4.35 -46.30
C LYS A 34 -0.63 3.73 -44.93
N VAL A 35 -0.20 4.57 -44.00
CA VAL A 35 -0.05 4.26 -42.57
C VAL A 35 -1.39 3.72 -42.07
N ALA A 36 -1.43 2.44 -41.71
CA ALA A 36 -2.56 1.87 -41.00
C ALA A 36 -2.50 2.38 -39.55
N HIS A 37 -3.53 3.09 -39.12
CA HIS A 37 -3.80 3.30 -37.71
C HIS A 37 -3.90 1.93 -37.02
N PHE A 38 -3.04 1.70 -36.03
CA PHE A 38 -3.21 0.60 -35.08
C PHE A 38 -4.51 0.83 -34.29
N PRO A 39 -5.36 -0.18 -34.11
CA PRO A 39 -6.64 0.01 -33.45
C PRO A 39 -6.41 0.28 -31.96
N ALA A 40 -7.04 1.35 -31.47
CA ALA A 40 -7.36 1.50 -30.06
C ALA A 40 -8.02 0.20 -29.56
N VAL A 41 -7.71 -0.21 -28.33
CA VAL A 41 -8.37 -1.35 -27.68
C VAL A 41 -9.89 -1.13 -27.70
N ASP A 42 -10.56 -1.78 -28.65
CA ASP A 42 -12.01 -1.66 -28.81
C ASP A 42 -12.71 -2.62 -27.84
N ILE A 43 -13.11 -2.05 -26.70
CA ILE A 43 -13.80 -2.73 -25.59
C ILE A 43 -15.19 -3.26 -26.03
N ARG A 44 -15.71 -2.86 -27.21
CA ARG A 44 -17.01 -3.34 -27.71
C ARG A 44 -17.00 -4.81 -28.13
N THR A 45 -15.83 -5.39 -28.42
CA THR A 45 -15.72 -6.78 -28.86
C THR A 45 -16.01 -7.81 -27.78
N PHE A 46 -16.03 -7.43 -26.49
CA PHE A 46 -16.32 -8.33 -25.38
C PHE A 46 -17.83 -8.53 -25.10
N GLN A 47 -18.69 -7.65 -25.62
CA GLN A 47 -20.15 -7.74 -25.42
C GLN A 47 -20.83 -8.78 -26.33
N ALA A 48 -20.19 -9.19 -27.43
CA ALA A 48 -20.81 -10.06 -28.44
C ALA A 48 -20.75 -11.58 -28.14
N SER A 49 -20.00 -12.03 -27.13
CA SER A 49 -19.80 -13.47 -26.86
C SER A 49 -20.72 -14.06 -25.78
N ARG A 50 -21.65 -13.27 -25.22
CA ARG A 50 -22.50 -13.68 -24.09
C ARG A 50 -23.98 -13.93 -24.41
N LEU A 51 -24.38 -13.83 -25.68
CA LEU A 51 -25.76 -14.05 -26.14
C LEU A 51 -25.84 -15.24 -27.08
N ASP A 52 -25.53 -16.44 -26.60
CA ASP A 52 -26.27 -17.61 -27.05
C ASP A 52 -26.13 -18.78 -26.06
N LYS A 53 -27.26 -19.41 -25.73
CA LYS A 53 -27.51 -20.63 -24.93
C LYS A 53 -28.47 -20.42 -23.75
N THR A 54 -29.74 -20.28 -24.08
CA THR A 54 -30.83 -20.75 -23.21
C THR A 54 -31.48 -21.97 -23.87
N LYS A 55 -31.25 -23.16 -23.31
CA LYS A 55 -32.09 -24.35 -23.54
C LYS A 55 -32.35 -25.03 -22.19
N ALA A 56 -33.62 -25.07 -21.80
CA ALA A 56 -34.16 -25.80 -20.65
C ALA A 56 -34.18 -27.33 -20.89
N PRO A 57 -34.27 -28.14 -19.82
CA PRO A 57 -35.47 -28.97 -19.61
C PRO A 57 -35.88 -29.07 -18.12
N SER A 58 -37.16 -28.88 -17.75
CA SER A 58 -38.28 -29.85 -17.62
C SER A 58 -38.13 -30.94 -16.53
N SER A 59 -38.92 -30.74 -15.45
CA SER A 59 -39.58 -31.66 -14.52
C SER A 59 -39.40 -33.19 -14.64
N THR A 60 -39.17 -33.86 -13.50
CA THR A 60 -40.06 -34.88 -12.90
C THR A 60 -39.53 -35.33 -11.52
N GLU A 61 -40.41 -35.26 -10.50
CA GLU A 61 -40.38 -36.02 -9.23
C GLU A 61 -40.94 -37.46 -9.46
N PRO A 62 -40.89 -38.47 -8.53
CA PRO A 62 -41.20 -38.31 -7.08
C PRO A 62 -40.55 -39.27 -6.04
N ALA A 63 -40.85 -38.94 -4.77
CA ALA A 63 -41.24 -39.80 -3.62
C ALA A 63 -40.22 -40.44 -2.61
N ALA A 64 -40.33 -39.91 -1.37
CA ALA A 64 -40.64 -40.58 -0.09
C ALA A 64 -39.57 -41.26 0.80
N GLY A 65 -39.59 -40.89 2.10
CA GLY A 65 -38.99 -41.63 3.23
C GLY A 65 -38.91 -40.80 4.52
N ALA A 66 -39.75 -41.11 5.51
CA ALA A 66 -40.00 -40.36 6.75
C ALA A 66 -39.05 -40.68 7.93
N GLY A 67 -39.02 -39.83 8.98
CA GLY A 67 -38.35 -40.13 10.26
C GLY A 67 -38.26 -38.98 11.29
N GLU A 68 -39.35 -38.79 12.05
CA GLU A 68 -39.50 -38.38 13.47
C GLU A 68 -38.69 -37.25 14.19
N LYS A 69 -39.46 -36.50 14.99
CA LYS A 69 -39.17 -35.47 16.04
C LYS A 69 -38.93 -36.15 17.42
N PRO A 70 -38.54 -35.49 18.55
CA PRO A 70 -38.98 -34.14 18.99
C PRO A 70 -38.00 -33.28 19.84
N ALA A 71 -38.53 -32.11 20.23
CA ALA A 71 -37.92 -30.98 20.92
C ALA A 71 -37.80 -31.13 22.45
N GLY A 72 -36.91 -30.34 23.06
CA GLY A 72 -36.80 -30.13 24.52
C GLY A 72 -36.39 -28.68 24.84
N SER A 73 -37.11 -28.09 25.79
CA SER A 73 -37.10 -26.69 26.23
C SER A 73 -36.33 -26.51 27.55
N ALA A 74 -35.85 -25.29 27.84
CA ALA A 74 -35.69 -24.80 29.22
C ALA A 74 -35.54 -23.26 29.28
N LEU A 75 -36.41 -22.62 30.08
CA LEU A 75 -36.43 -21.20 30.42
C LEU A 75 -36.72 -21.07 31.93
N LYS A 76 -36.24 -19.97 32.52
CA LYS A 76 -36.68 -19.30 33.79
C LYS A 76 -36.19 -19.82 35.15
N LYS A 77 -35.68 -18.86 35.93
CA LYS A 77 -36.09 -18.39 37.29
C LYS A 77 -35.02 -17.36 37.76
N LEU A 78 -35.23 -16.30 38.55
CA LEU A 78 -36.29 -15.92 39.48
C LEU A 78 -36.13 -14.42 39.83
N SER A 79 -37.26 -13.74 40.04
CA SER A 79 -37.40 -12.40 40.64
C SER A 79 -38.33 -12.51 41.85
N GLU A 80 -38.09 -11.70 42.90
CA GLU A 80 -38.90 -11.36 44.11
C GLU A 80 -37.98 -11.38 45.35
N ARG A 81 -38.01 -10.51 46.38
CA ARG A 81 -39.04 -9.65 47.00
C ARG A 81 -38.38 -8.62 47.94
N ARG A 82 -39.17 -7.63 48.38
CA ARG A 82 -38.84 -6.40 49.14
C ARG A 82 -38.81 -6.54 50.68
N LYS A 83 -37.99 -5.67 51.31
CA LYS A 83 -38.14 -4.80 52.53
C LYS A 83 -38.33 -5.41 53.93
N THR A 84 -37.44 -5.02 54.86
CA THR A 84 -37.56 -4.18 56.10
C THR A 84 -36.22 -4.31 56.89
N GLY A 85 -35.63 -3.41 57.68
CA GLY A 85 -35.85 -2.02 58.13
C GLY A 85 -34.72 -1.58 59.12
N HIS A 86 -34.66 -0.28 59.41
CA HIS A 86 -34.06 0.44 60.57
C HIS A 86 -32.56 0.88 60.66
N PHE A 87 -32.39 2.19 60.37
CA PHE A 87 -31.66 3.30 61.03
C PHE A 87 -30.28 3.17 61.70
N SER A 88 -29.36 4.08 61.29
CA SER A 88 -28.54 4.89 62.22
C SER A 88 -28.21 6.31 61.71
N GLY A 89 -28.91 7.30 62.26
CA GLY A 89 -28.41 8.49 62.97
C GLY A 89 -27.38 9.51 62.42
N LEU A 90 -26.45 9.20 61.50
CA LEU A 90 -25.32 10.13 61.23
C LEU A 90 -25.27 10.76 59.81
N GLY A 91 -26.06 10.26 58.86
CA GLY A 91 -26.00 10.73 57.46
C GLY A 91 -26.70 12.07 57.17
N ALA A 92 -27.67 12.48 57.99
CA ALA A 92 -28.50 13.66 57.70
C ALA A 92 -27.84 15.00 58.05
N LYS A 93 -26.93 15.04 59.04
CA LYS A 93 -26.25 16.28 59.46
C LYS A 93 -25.11 16.70 58.52
N LEU A 94 -24.39 15.74 57.93
CA LEU A 94 -23.31 16.01 56.96
C LEU A 94 -23.82 16.50 55.59
N GLY A 95 -25.04 16.10 55.20
CA GLY A 95 -25.66 16.55 53.94
C GLY A 95 -26.19 17.98 53.95
N ILE A 96 -26.54 18.51 55.13
CA ILE A 96 -27.08 19.87 55.30
C ILE A 96 -25.93 20.90 55.35
N GLN A 97 -24.81 20.57 56.00
CA GLN A 97 -23.61 21.43 56.07
C GLN A 97 -22.98 21.66 54.67
N ARG A 98 -22.92 20.61 53.84
CA ARG A 98 -22.35 20.66 52.49
C ARG A 98 -23.20 21.51 51.53
N LYS A 99 -24.52 21.52 51.71
CA LYS A 99 -25.45 22.35 50.93
C LYS A 99 -25.39 23.83 51.32
N LYS A 100 -25.16 24.14 52.60
CA LYS A 100 -24.98 25.53 53.08
C LYS A 100 -23.71 26.18 52.52
N ASN A 101 -22.60 25.43 52.45
CA ASN A 101 -21.33 25.93 51.90
C ASN A 101 -21.35 26.14 50.37
N ASN A 102 -22.06 25.29 49.62
CA ASN A 102 -22.24 25.49 48.17
C ASN A 102 -23.12 26.70 47.84
N LEU A 103 -24.04 27.08 48.74
CA LEU A 103 -24.90 28.26 48.57
C LEU A 103 -24.14 29.57 48.83
N VAL A 104 -23.24 29.62 49.81
CA VAL A 104 -22.39 30.80 50.09
C VAL A 104 -21.42 31.08 48.94
N ASN A 105 -20.88 30.05 48.31
CA ASN A 105 -19.95 30.21 47.17
C ASN A 105 -20.65 30.70 45.89
N LEU A 106 -21.96 30.42 45.72
CA LEU A 106 -22.73 30.90 44.56
C LEU A 106 -23.02 32.41 44.62
N PHE A 107 -23.02 33.00 45.82
CA PHE A 107 -23.20 34.44 46.04
C PHE A 107 -21.89 35.24 46.01
N LYS A 108 -20.72 34.59 46.12
CA LYS A 108 -19.40 35.24 46.11
C LYS A 108 -18.76 35.35 44.72
N ALA A 109 -19.24 34.60 43.74
CA ALA A 109 -18.68 34.57 42.38
C ALA A 109 -19.21 35.71 41.46
N GLN A 110 -19.68 36.82 42.05
CA GLN A 110 -20.38 37.89 41.32
C GLN A 110 -19.59 39.21 41.20
N ASP A 111 -18.39 39.33 41.82
CA ASP A 111 -17.72 40.63 41.98
C ASP A 111 -16.40 40.83 41.21
N GLU A 112 -15.88 39.86 40.45
CA GLU A 112 -14.67 40.07 39.63
C GLU A 112 -14.83 39.51 38.22
N PHE A 113 -15.17 40.39 37.27
CA PHE A 113 -15.05 40.13 35.84
C PHE A 113 -14.26 41.28 35.22
N ASP A 114 -12.98 41.03 34.95
CA ASP A 114 -12.01 42.01 34.50
C ASP A 114 -12.09 42.19 32.97
N LEU A 115 -12.32 43.43 32.51
CA LEU A 115 -12.73 43.76 31.13
C LEU A 115 -11.55 43.89 30.14
N GLU A 116 -10.30 43.81 30.59
CA GLU A 116 -9.13 44.18 29.77
C GLU A 116 -8.45 43.04 29.00
N GLN A 117 -8.81 41.77 29.21
CA GLN A 117 -8.09 40.65 28.59
C GLN A 117 -8.62 40.16 27.22
N LEU A 118 -9.63 40.82 26.63
CA LEU A 118 -10.28 40.37 25.38
C LEU A 118 -9.65 40.87 24.08
N ALA A 119 -8.55 41.63 24.14
CA ALA A 119 -7.92 42.26 22.98
C ALA A 119 -6.63 41.56 22.54
N SER A 120 -6.68 40.31 22.06
CA SER A 120 -5.64 39.83 21.13
C SER A 120 -6.07 38.68 20.20
N LYS A 121 -6.00 38.98 18.89
CA LYS A 121 -5.66 38.11 17.73
C LYS A 121 -6.77 37.31 16.99
N PRO A 122 -6.57 37.02 15.67
CA PRO A 122 -7.59 37.29 14.63
C PRO A 122 -7.97 36.09 13.71
N ARG A 123 -9.06 36.20 12.92
CA ARG A 123 -9.13 36.07 11.43
C ARG A 123 -10.49 35.60 10.83
N LYS A 124 -10.81 36.24 9.69
CA LYS A 124 -11.50 35.83 8.41
C LYS A 124 -13.00 35.39 8.35
N PRO A 125 -13.70 35.62 7.21
CA PRO A 125 -15.17 35.76 7.14
C PRO A 125 -15.92 34.62 6.42
N LEU A 126 -17.20 34.39 6.75
CA LEU A 126 -18.17 33.64 5.91
C LEU A 126 -19.64 34.00 6.22
N GLY A 127 -20.49 33.90 5.19
CA GLY A 127 -21.87 34.38 5.13
C GLY A 127 -22.97 33.34 5.43
N ASP A 128 -24.22 33.81 5.29
CA ASP A 128 -25.51 33.10 5.20
C ASP A 128 -26.20 32.49 6.45
N TYR A 129 -26.26 33.24 7.55
CA TYR A 129 -26.96 32.83 8.80
C TYR A 129 -28.03 33.81 9.34
N SER A 130 -28.58 34.72 8.53
CA SER A 130 -29.35 35.88 9.03
C SER A 130 -30.77 35.57 9.57
N LYS A 131 -31.56 34.72 8.89
CA LYS A 131 -33.00 34.57 9.23
C LYS A 131 -33.27 33.74 10.50
N LYS A 132 -32.49 32.67 10.73
CA LYS A 132 -32.60 31.86 11.95
C LYS A 132 -32.18 32.63 13.20
N ILE A 133 -31.20 33.51 13.06
CA ILE A 133 -30.68 34.34 14.15
C ILE A 133 -31.71 35.39 14.60
N GLN A 134 -32.44 36.01 13.67
CA GLN A 134 -33.49 36.99 14.02
C GLN A 134 -34.66 36.38 14.82
N GLN A 135 -35.05 35.14 14.53
CA GLN A 135 -36.09 34.44 15.30
C GLN A 135 -35.63 34.10 16.72
N VAL A 136 -34.35 33.73 16.88
CA VAL A 136 -33.74 33.49 18.20
C VAL A 136 -33.66 34.78 19.02
N TYR A 137 -33.41 35.92 18.36
CA TYR A 137 -33.39 37.22 19.03
C TYR A 137 -34.79 37.66 19.50
N ALA A 138 -35.82 37.56 18.67
CA ALA A 138 -37.19 37.89 19.09
C ALA A 138 -37.69 37.06 20.29
N ALA A 139 -37.23 35.80 20.41
CA ALA A 139 -37.61 34.90 21.50
C ALA A 139 -36.91 35.19 22.85
N ASN A 140 -35.84 36.00 22.88
CA ASN A 140 -35.09 36.28 24.10
C ASN A 140 -34.51 37.71 24.15
N PRO A 141 -35.36 38.74 24.25
CA PRO A 141 -34.93 40.15 24.14
C PRO A 141 -33.83 40.54 25.14
N ALA A 142 -33.81 39.87 26.31
CA ALA A 142 -32.86 40.13 27.39
C ALA A 142 -31.42 39.77 27.03
N SER A 143 -31.16 38.93 26.02
CA SER A 143 -29.78 38.55 25.68
C SER A 143 -29.05 39.56 24.80
N HIS A 144 -29.74 40.52 24.18
CA HIS A 144 -29.17 41.48 23.23
C HIS A 144 -29.62 42.93 23.45
N ASN A 145 -30.64 43.17 24.29
CA ASN A 145 -31.03 44.52 24.69
C ASN A 145 -30.68 44.73 26.17
N VAL A 146 -29.78 45.68 26.43
CA VAL A 146 -29.27 46.02 27.77
C VAL A 146 -30.39 46.50 28.70
N GLU A 147 -31.35 47.29 28.21
CA GLU A 147 -32.50 47.75 29.00
C GLU A 147 -33.43 46.58 29.36
N ALA A 148 -33.67 45.66 28.41
CA ALA A 148 -34.45 44.46 28.67
C ALA A 148 -33.75 43.52 29.66
N ALA A 149 -32.41 43.41 29.56
CA ALA A 149 -31.59 42.66 30.51
C ALA A 149 -31.67 43.27 31.92
N HIS A 150 -31.56 44.59 32.04
CA HIS A 150 -31.69 45.30 33.32
C HIS A 150 -33.10 45.15 33.91
N ALA A 151 -34.17 45.23 33.10
CA ALA A 151 -35.54 45.03 33.56
C ALA A 151 -35.78 43.60 34.08
N VAL A 152 -35.21 42.60 33.40
CA VAL A 152 -35.21 41.21 33.86
C VAL A 152 -34.47 41.06 35.18
N VAL A 153 -33.26 41.62 35.30
CA VAL A 153 -32.47 41.57 36.53
C VAL A 153 -33.19 42.27 37.70
N ALA A 154 -33.84 43.40 37.44
CA ALA A 154 -34.64 44.11 38.43
C ALA A 154 -35.82 43.27 38.91
N ARG A 155 -36.56 42.64 37.99
CA ARG A 155 -37.65 41.71 38.33
C ARG A 155 -37.15 40.51 39.14
N MET A 156 -35.98 39.96 38.81
CA MET A 156 -35.38 38.86 39.58
C MET A 156 -35.00 39.28 41.00
N LYS A 157 -34.47 40.48 41.19
CA LYS A 157 -34.18 41.03 42.52
C LYS A 157 -35.46 41.21 43.34
N GLN A 158 -36.54 41.65 42.70
CA GLN A 158 -37.85 41.77 43.35
C GLN A 158 -38.40 40.40 43.79
N VAL A 159 -38.46 39.42 42.88
CA VAL A 159 -38.97 38.06 43.19
C VAL A 159 -38.09 37.37 44.24
N ALA A 160 -36.78 37.58 44.22
CA ALA A 160 -35.87 37.07 45.26
C ALA A 160 -36.10 37.74 46.62
N GLY A 161 -36.45 39.03 46.65
CA GLY A 161 -36.85 39.75 47.85
C GLY A 161 -38.16 39.22 48.44
N GLU A 162 -39.16 38.97 47.59
CA GLU A 162 -40.47 38.42 47.98
C GLU A 162 -40.33 36.97 48.50
N ALA A 163 -39.48 36.15 47.88
CA ALA A 163 -39.21 34.78 48.29
C ALA A 163 -38.37 34.65 49.58
N LYS A 164 -37.79 35.75 50.05
CA LYS A 164 -37.07 35.79 51.34
C LYS A 164 -38.04 35.72 52.52
N VAL A 165 -39.25 36.26 52.38
CA VAL A 165 -40.25 36.31 53.46
C VAL A 165 -40.72 34.91 53.89
N PRO A 166 -41.08 33.98 52.97
CA PRO A 166 -41.37 32.59 53.35
C PRO A 166 -40.17 31.84 53.94
N LEU A 167 -38.94 32.15 53.50
CA LEU A 167 -37.72 31.55 54.03
C LEU A 167 -37.48 31.96 55.49
N ASP A 168 -37.56 33.26 55.78
CA ASP A 168 -37.42 33.80 57.14
C ASP A 168 -38.54 33.23 58.05
N ASN A 169 -39.78 33.14 57.55
CA ASN A 169 -40.91 32.55 58.27
C ASN A 169 -40.78 31.04 58.54
N LEU A 170 -39.97 30.31 57.75
CA LEU A 170 -39.69 28.89 57.91
C LEU A 170 -38.63 28.63 58.99
N GLU A 171 -37.67 29.55 59.16
CA GLU A 171 -36.67 29.48 60.23
C GLU A 171 -37.32 29.54 61.62
N ASP A 172 -38.39 30.34 61.77
CA ASP A 172 -39.13 30.48 63.03
C ASP A 172 -40.01 29.26 63.39
N ALA A 173 -40.40 28.43 62.42
CA ALA A 173 -41.30 27.28 62.65
C ALA A 173 -41.02 26.12 61.66
N PRO A 174 -39.91 25.38 61.83
CA PRO A 174 -39.38 24.44 60.84
C PRO A 174 -40.21 23.16 60.63
N HIS A 175 -41.26 22.94 61.44
CA HIS A 175 -42.14 21.77 61.35
C HIS A 175 -43.54 22.08 60.80
N SER A 176 -43.80 23.33 60.36
CA SER A 176 -45.07 23.68 59.73
C SER A 176 -45.12 23.21 58.27
N SER A 177 -45.99 22.24 57.98
CA SER A 177 -46.19 21.69 56.63
C SER A 177 -46.63 22.75 55.62
N GLN A 178 -47.44 23.73 56.07
CA GLN A 178 -47.97 24.79 55.21
C GLN A 178 -46.90 25.82 54.82
N LYS A 179 -46.08 26.27 55.78
CA LYS A 179 -44.96 27.18 55.51
C LYS A 179 -43.89 26.53 54.63
N MET A 180 -43.67 25.22 54.80
CA MET A 180 -42.74 24.47 53.96
C MET A 180 -43.21 24.43 52.50
N LYS A 181 -44.52 24.27 52.28
CA LYS A 181 -45.12 24.33 50.94
C LYS A 181 -44.93 25.72 50.30
N GLU A 182 -45.21 26.79 51.02
CA GLU A 182 -45.03 28.18 50.57
C GLU A 182 -43.56 28.46 50.18
N PHE A 183 -42.60 27.95 50.95
CA PHE A 183 -41.18 28.06 50.62
C PHE A 183 -40.81 27.31 49.32
N TRP A 184 -41.31 26.09 49.12
CA TRP A 184 -41.03 25.32 47.90
C TRP A 184 -41.65 25.95 46.65
N GLU A 185 -42.84 26.53 46.76
CA GLU A 185 -43.51 27.28 45.69
C GLU A 185 -42.70 28.53 45.32
N ALA A 186 -42.30 29.34 46.30
CA ALA A 186 -41.45 30.52 46.06
C ALA A 186 -40.09 30.15 45.41
N ARG A 187 -39.54 28.99 45.76
CA ARG A 187 -38.28 28.49 45.17
C ARG A 187 -38.45 28.09 43.71
N GLU A 188 -39.56 27.42 43.36
CA GLU A 188 -39.84 27.07 41.97
C GLU A 188 -40.18 28.31 41.14
N ASP A 189 -40.88 29.31 41.69
CA ASP A 189 -41.14 30.58 40.99
C ASP A 189 -39.85 31.33 40.64
N ILE A 190 -38.84 31.35 41.53
CA ILE A 190 -37.50 31.87 41.19
C ILE A 190 -36.87 31.06 40.05
N ARG A 191 -37.01 29.74 40.09
CA ARG A 191 -36.40 28.84 39.10
C ARG A 191 -37.01 29.05 37.70
N TRP A 192 -38.33 29.19 37.61
CA TRP A 192 -39.04 29.43 36.34
C TRP A 192 -38.96 30.88 35.87
N SER A 193 -38.69 31.83 36.76
CA SER A 193 -38.47 33.25 36.43
C SER A 193 -37.05 33.56 35.93
N ARG A 194 -36.18 32.55 35.74
CA ARG A 194 -34.85 32.69 35.12
C ARG A 194 -34.98 32.64 33.60
N PRO A 195 -34.77 33.75 32.86
CA PRO A 195 -34.71 33.66 31.41
C PRO A 195 -33.44 32.92 31.00
N PHE A 196 -33.57 31.97 30.06
CA PHE A 196 -32.44 31.32 29.42
C PHE A 196 -31.67 32.34 28.60
N PHE A 197 -30.54 32.86 29.07
CA PHE A 197 -29.67 33.72 28.27
C PHE A 197 -29.00 32.89 27.17
N VAL A 198 -29.38 33.12 25.91
CA VAL A 198 -28.63 32.63 24.74
C VAL A 198 -27.84 33.82 24.20
N TYR A 199 -26.52 33.79 24.37
CA TYR A 199 -25.64 34.89 23.97
C TYR A 199 -25.71 35.16 22.45
N PRO A 200 -25.96 36.42 22.03
CA PRO A 200 -25.74 36.90 20.67
C PRO A 200 -24.25 37.08 20.42
N ILE A 201 -23.71 36.52 19.32
CA ILE A 201 -22.33 36.78 18.88
C ILE A 201 -22.33 38.09 18.08
N PRO A 202 -21.77 39.23 18.57
CA PRO A 202 -21.85 40.51 17.87
C PRO A 202 -20.68 40.68 16.88
N LYS A 203 -21.00 41.06 15.64
CA LYS A 203 -20.05 41.52 14.61
C LYS A 203 -19.90 43.05 14.69
N LYS A 204 -18.68 43.60 14.64
CA LYS A 204 -18.46 45.04 14.36
C LYS A 204 -17.23 45.31 13.47
N VAL A 205 -17.42 46.33 12.63
CA VAL A 205 -16.54 46.93 11.61
C VAL A 205 -15.91 48.19 12.20
N ALA A 206 -14.62 48.47 11.96
CA ALA A 206 -14.01 49.79 12.23
C ALA A 206 -12.63 50.01 11.55
N PRO A 207 -12.19 51.29 11.38
CA PRO A 207 -11.26 51.76 10.35
C PRO A 207 -9.77 51.85 10.78
N ALA A 208 -8.94 52.09 9.77
CA ALA A 208 -7.48 51.88 9.71
C ALA A 208 -6.61 52.75 10.63
N LYS A 209 -5.60 52.13 11.24
CA LYS A 209 -4.35 52.79 11.67
C LYS A 209 -3.14 51.88 11.43
N VAL A 210 -2.11 52.52 10.89
CA VAL A 210 -0.81 51.96 10.49
C VAL A 210 -0.07 51.40 11.72
N HIS A 211 0.29 50.13 11.67
CA HIS A 211 1.14 49.46 12.65
C HIS A 211 2.21 48.68 11.89
N VAL A 212 3.47 48.91 12.23
CA VAL A 212 4.62 48.17 11.69
C VAL A 212 4.61 46.78 12.34
N GLU A 213 4.29 45.76 11.54
CA GLU A 213 4.18 44.37 12.00
C GLU A 213 5.58 43.78 12.26
N LYS A 214 5.86 43.44 13.52
CA LYS A 214 6.72 42.28 13.79
C LYS A 214 5.79 41.07 13.89
N GLU A 215 5.68 40.33 12.80
CA GLU A 215 5.02 39.03 12.78
C GLU A 215 5.76 38.08 13.72
N VAL A 216 5.23 37.88 14.93
CA VAL A 216 5.53 36.67 15.70
C VAL A 216 4.50 35.65 15.26
N GLU A 217 4.83 34.90 14.21
CA GLU A 217 4.16 33.66 13.86
C GLU A 217 4.23 32.73 15.07
N GLN A 218 3.09 32.50 15.72
CA GLN A 218 2.95 31.33 16.58
C GLN A 218 2.96 30.11 15.66
N MET A 219 4.15 29.54 15.45
CA MET A 219 4.32 28.24 14.82
C MET A 219 3.54 27.23 15.65
N VAL A 220 2.35 26.85 15.18
CA VAL A 220 1.73 25.61 15.62
C VAL A 220 2.67 24.51 15.12
N GLU A 221 3.45 23.92 16.01
CA GLU A 221 4.31 22.77 15.66
C GLU A 221 3.40 21.72 15.04
N LYS A 222 3.55 21.52 13.71
CA LYS A 222 2.88 20.42 13.03
C LYS A 222 3.35 19.13 13.73
N PRO A 223 2.44 18.21 14.08
CA PRO A 223 2.85 16.95 14.66
C PRO A 223 3.84 16.28 13.71
N LYS A 224 5.00 15.87 14.23
CA LYS A 224 6.05 15.22 13.45
C LYS A 224 5.46 14.01 12.73
N TRP A 225 5.66 13.93 11.42
CA TRP A 225 5.19 12.82 10.61
C TRP A 225 5.68 11.46 11.15
N ASN A 226 4.81 10.46 11.11
CA ASN A 226 5.09 9.09 11.49
C ASN A 226 4.47 8.14 10.46
N ILE A 227 5.22 7.12 10.04
CA ILE A 227 4.75 6.06 9.15
C ILE A 227 3.50 5.33 9.68
N ASP A 228 3.31 5.24 11.00
CA ASP A 228 2.12 4.63 11.59
C ASP A 228 0.81 5.37 11.28
N VAL A 229 0.87 6.63 10.85
CA VAL A 229 -0.32 7.40 10.42
C VAL A 229 -0.35 7.67 8.91
N SER A 230 0.60 7.09 8.17
CA SER A 230 0.75 7.28 6.72
C SER A 230 -0.18 6.38 5.91
N VAL A 231 -0.26 6.62 4.60
CA VAL A 231 -0.95 5.73 3.64
C VAL A 231 -0.38 4.30 3.61
N PHE A 232 0.84 4.11 4.11
CA PHE A 232 1.52 2.81 4.20
C PHE A 232 1.23 2.05 5.50
N HIS A 233 0.50 2.64 6.45
CA HIS A 233 0.11 2.00 7.71
C HIS A 233 -0.42 0.55 7.55
N PRO A 234 -1.31 0.24 6.58
CA PRO A 234 -1.87 -1.10 6.44
C PRO A 234 -0.83 -2.20 6.20
N ARG A 235 0.36 -1.86 5.70
CA ARG A 235 1.43 -2.84 5.43
C ARG A 235 1.82 -3.65 6.67
N LYS A 236 1.79 -3.02 7.85
CA LYS A 236 2.09 -3.68 9.13
C LYS A 236 1.14 -4.85 9.45
N GLU A 237 -0.08 -4.80 8.93
CA GLU A 237 -1.07 -5.86 9.10
C GLU A 237 -1.09 -6.84 7.91
N GLU A 238 -0.95 -6.32 6.68
CA GLU A 238 -1.04 -7.09 5.43
C GLU A 238 0.21 -7.91 5.10
N SER A 239 1.39 -7.45 5.53
CA SER A 239 2.68 -8.10 5.24
C SER A 239 2.94 -9.28 6.17
N ASP A 240 3.51 -10.36 5.65
CA ASP A 240 3.99 -11.48 6.46
C ASP A 240 5.13 -11.05 7.41
N ALA A 241 5.83 -9.95 7.11
CA ALA A 241 6.84 -9.36 7.98
C ALA A 241 6.23 -8.73 9.24
N ARG A 242 4.94 -8.37 9.22
CA ARG A 242 4.25 -7.57 10.25
C ARG A 242 4.94 -6.23 10.54
N ASP A 243 5.54 -5.66 9.50
CA ASP A 243 6.35 -4.44 9.55
C ASP A 243 6.26 -3.70 8.20
N TYR A 244 6.79 -2.48 8.15
CA TYR A 244 6.87 -1.65 6.95
C TYR A 244 8.01 -2.05 6.00
N TYR A 245 8.94 -2.85 6.51
CA TYR A 245 10.18 -3.29 5.87
C TYR A 245 10.33 -4.82 5.94
N GLU A 246 11.24 -5.38 5.15
CA GLU A 246 11.60 -6.79 5.23
C GLU A 246 12.38 -7.06 6.51
N THR A 247 11.91 -8.04 7.28
CA THR A 247 12.58 -8.44 8.53
C THR A 247 13.39 -9.72 8.33
N GLU A 248 14.49 -9.85 9.07
CA GLU A 248 15.23 -11.12 9.10
C GLU A 248 14.33 -12.30 9.52
N GLY A 249 13.33 -12.03 10.37
CA GLY A 249 12.32 -13.00 10.77
C GLY A 249 11.49 -13.57 9.62
N VAL A 250 11.02 -12.73 8.68
CA VAL A 250 10.25 -13.22 7.52
C VAL A 250 11.14 -13.98 6.54
N ARG A 251 12.39 -13.54 6.34
CA ARG A 251 13.38 -14.24 5.51
C ARG A 251 13.69 -15.63 6.05
N LYS A 252 13.94 -15.75 7.37
CA LYS A 252 14.12 -17.04 8.06
C LYS A 252 12.90 -17.95 7.92
N ARG A 253 11.68 -17.43 8.09
CA ARG A 253 10.45 -18.22 7.92
C ARG A 253 10.29 -18.73 6.49
N SER A 254 10.59 -17.89 5.49
CA SER A 254 10.51 -18.22 4.07
C SER A 254 11.50 -19.34 3.73
N LEU A 255 12.79 -19.17 4.09
CA LEU A 255 13.81 -20.20 3.90
C LEU A 255 13.46 -21.50 4.64
N ASN A 256 12.96 -21.42 5.88
CA ASN A 256 12.56 -22.62 6.62
C ASN A 256 11.49 -23.43 5.89
N LEU A 257 10.52 -22.76 5.26
CA LEU A 257 9.46 -23.41 4.52
C LEU A 257 9.96 -23.99 3.20
N ASP A 258 10.77 -23.24 2.46
CA ASP A 258 11.39 -23.71 1.21
C ASP A 258 12.30 -24.91 1.46
N TRP A 259 13.14 -24.82 2.51
CA TRP A 259 14.02 -25.90 2.92
C TRP A 259 13.24 -27.14 3.32
N LYS A 260 12.14 -26.98 4.07
CA LYS A 260 11.25 -28.10 4.44
C LYS A 260 10.70 -28.83 3.22
N ARG A 261 10.35 -28.11 2.14
CA ARG A 261 9.89 -28.72 0.89
C ARG A 261 11.03 -29.45 0.19
N THR A 262 12.20 -28.81 0.13
CA THR A 262 13.42 -29.32 -0.50
C THR A 262 13.90 -30.62 0.14
N VAL A 263 14.10 -30.65 1.47
CA VAL A 263 14.49 -31.87 2.21
C VAL A 263 13.38 -32.93 2.26
N GLY A 264 12.14 -32.52 1.95
CA GLY A 264 11.02 -33.43 1.79
C GLY A 264 11.10 -34.31 0.54
N LYS A 265 12.01 -34.02 -0.39
CA LYS A 265 12.28 -34.82 -1.60
C LYS A 265 13.36 -35.87 -1.33
N THR A 266 13.02 -37.13 -1.52
CA THR A 266 13.92 -38.27 -1.25
C THR A 266 15.14 -38.25 -2.17
N ARG A 267 14.98 -37.82 -3.43
CA ARG A 267 16.06 -37.70 -4.41
C ARG A 267 17.05 -36.61 -4.05
N PHE A 268 16.61 -35.54 -3.37
CA PHE A 268 17.49 -34.49 -2.89
C PHE A 268 18.40 -35.02 -1.78
N ILE A 269 17.81 -35.66 -0.77
CA ILE A 269 18.57 -36.30 0.31
C ILE A 269 19.59 -37.31 -0.23
N LYS A 270 19.17 -38.19 -1.15
CA LYS A 270 20.07 -39.15 -1.80
C LYS A 270 21.21 -38.50 -2.58
N ALA A 271 20.99 -37.30 -3.15
CA ALA A 271 22.05 -36.58 -3.85
C ALA A 271 23.11 -36.09 -2.87
N ILE A 272 22.69 -35.53 -1.74
CA ILE A 272 23.60 -35.08 -0.67
C ILE A 272 24.38 -36.26 -0.09
N THR A 273 23.71 -37.34 0.32
CA THR A 273 24.36 -38.55 0.88
C THR A 273 25.42 -39.16 -0.03
N ARG A 274 25.31 -38.97 -1.35
CA ARG A 274 26.28 -39.49 -2.33
C ARG A 274 27.41 -38.51 -2.63
N ALA A 275 27.14 -37.21 -2.51
CA ALA A 275 28.09 -36.16 -2.84
C ALA A 275 29.02 -35.87 -1.66
N ASP A 276 28.49 -35.95 -0.45
CA ASP A 276 29.21 -35.71 0.79
C ASP A 276 29.94 -36.98 1.26
N THR A 277 31.26 -36.92 1.37
CA THR A 277 32.05 -38.09 1.75
C THR A 277 31.89 -38.46 3.23
N GLY A 278 31.84 -37.48 4.14
CA GLY A 278 31.67 -37.74 5.57
C GLY A 278 30.36 -38.47 5.84
N VAL A 279 29.28 -38.03 5.17
CA VAL A 279 27.98 -38.69 5.24
C VAL A 279 27.98 -40.05 4.53
N GLN A 280 28.61 -40.16 3.35
CA GLN A 280 28.66 -41.41 2.58
C GLN A 280 29.33 -42.55 3.37
N TRP A 281 30.42 -42.24 4.08
CA TRP A 281 31.20 -43.22 4.86
C TRP A 281 30.72 -43.36 6.31
N GLY A 282 29.67 -42.64 6.70
CA GLY A 282 29.05 -42.72 8.03
C GLY A 282 29.88 -42.06 9.13
N GLU A 283 30.79 -41.16 8.76
CA GLU A 283 31.55 -40.31 9.69
C GLU A 283 30.68 -39.17 10.22
N ASP A 284 29.78 -38.66 9.37
CA ASP A 284 28.80 -37.62 9.71
C ASP A 284 27.36 -38.06 9.42
N SER A 285 26.39 -37.41 10.09
CA SER A 285 24.98 -37.64 9.83
C SER A 285 24.45 -36.74 8.72
N VAL A 286 23.55 -37.27 7.89
CA VAL A 286 22.87 -36.48 6.84
C VAL A 286 22.16 -35.27 7.45
N GLU A 287 21.58 -35.42 8.65
CA GLU A 287 20.86 -34.35 9.33
C GLU A 287 21.76 -33.19 9.73
N LYS A 288 23.00 -33.47 10.15
CA LYS A 288 23.99 -32.44 10.47
C LYS A 288 24.36 -31.67 9.20
N GLU A 289 24.67 -32.39 8.13
CA GLU A 289 25.03 -31.79 6.84
C GLU A 289 23.90 -30.91 6.27
N LEU A 290 22.64 -31.35 6.37
CA LEU A 290 21.49 -30.54 5.98
C LEU A 290 21.35 -29.23 6.77
N VAL A 291 21.80 -29.20 8.03
CA VAL A 291 21.79 -27.97 8.85
C VAL A 291 22.91 -27.04 8.41
N GLU A 292 24.07 -27.57 8.08
CA GLU A 292 25.24 -26.81 7.61
C GLU A 292 24.97 -26.18 6.23
N ILE A 293 24.47 -26.97 5.28
CA ILE A 293 24.03 -26.46 3.96
C ILE A 293 22.98 -25.35 4.11
N LYS A 294 21.98 -25.56 4.97
CA LYS A 294 20.95 -24.54 5.21
C LYS A 294 21.53 -23.26 5.81
N THR A 295 22.54 -23.39 6.68
CA THR A 295 23.23 -22.26 7.29
C THR A 295 24.00 -21.47 6.24
N ALA A 296 24.69 -22.15 5.31
CA ALA A 296 25.34 -21.54 4.15
C ALA A 296 24.34 -20.75 3.30
N ILE A 297 23.23 -21.38 2.90
CA ILE A 297 22.15 -20.73 2.13
C ILE A 297 21.57 -19.54 2.90
N SER A 298 21.39 -19.66 4.22
CA SER A 298 20.81 -18.59 5.03
C SER A 298 21.62 -17.29 5.00
N ARG A 299 22.94 -17.36 4.81
CA ARG A 299 23.81 -16.18 4.70
C ARG A 299 23.56 -15.43 3.39
N ALA A 300 23.33 -16.16 2.30
CA ALA A 300 23.10 -15.60 0.96
C ALA A 300 21.62 -15.50 0.55
N TYR A 301 20.68 -15.93 1.41
CA TYR A 301 19.26 -16.03 1.07
C TYR A 301 18.64 -14.72 0.55
N PRO A 302 18.94 -13.52 1.10
CA PRO A 302 18.42 -12.27 0.53
C PRO A 302 18.82 -12.06 -0.93
N VAL A 303 20.09 -12.37 -1.27
CA VAL A 303 20.61 -12.25 -2.63
C VAL A 303 19.97 -13.29 -3.55
N LEU A 304 19.88 -14.55 -3.10
CA LEU A 304 19.22 -15.61 -3.88
C LEU A 304 17.73 -15.33 -4.12
N TYR A 305 17.05 -14.75 -3.13
CA TYR A 305 15.65 -14.34 -3.24
C TYR A 305 15.47 -13.27 -4.32
N ASN A 306 16.30 -12.22 -4.27
CA ASN A 306 16.25 -11.13 -5.25
C ASN A 306 16.62 -11.62 -6.65
N ALA A 307 17.68 -12.45 -6.77
CA ALA A 307 18.12 -13.02 -8.03
C ALA A 307 17.03 -13.90 -8.65
N TYR A 308 16.39 -14.78 -7.87
CA TYR A 308 15.28 -15.61 -8.35
C TYR A 308 14.20 -14.76 -9.00
N TYR A 309 13.69 -13.73 -8.31
CA TYR A 309 12.62 -12.91 -8.83
C TYR A 309 13.04 -12.03 -10.00
N TYR A 310 14.26 -11.49 -9.98
CA TYR A 310 14.84 -10.75 -11.10
C TYR A 310 14.82 -11.59 -12.36
N PHE A 311 15.39 -12.80 -12.33
CA PHE A 311 15.43 -13.66 -13.50
C PHE A 311 14.03 -14.07 -13.93
N CYS A 312 13.12 -14.45 -13.01
CA CYS A 312 11.73 -14.78 -13.37
C CYS A 312 11.08 -13.72 -14.27
N VAL A 313 11.16 -12.44 -13.87
CA VAL A 313 10.47 -11.36 -14.58
C VAL A 313 11.19 -10.81 -15.81
N THR A 314 12.48 -11.13 -15.99
CA THR A 314 13.21 -10.78 -17.22
C THR A 314 12.70 -11.53 -18.45
N GLY A 315 11.98 -12.65 -18.25
CA GLY A 315 11.34 -13.39 -19.32
C GLY A 315 10.19 -12.64 -20.01
N THR A 316 9.67 -13.26 -21.06
CA THR A 316 8.60 -12.66 -21.89
C THR A 316 7.22 -12.74 -21.27
N ASP A 317 7.00 -13.59 -20.27
CA ASP A 317 5.68 -13.86 -19.68
C ASP A 317 5.11 -12.65 -18.92
N ILE A 318 3.79 -12.46 -18.97
CA ILE A 318 3.07 -11.29 -18.42
C ILE A 318 2.00 -11.70 -17.38
N GLY A 319 1.81 -13.01 -17.16
CA GLY A 319 0.84 -13.57 -16.21
C GLY A 319 1.47 -14.08 -14.90
N GLU A 320 0.79 -15.02 -14.24
CA GLU A 320 1.29 -15.65 -13.00
C GLU A 320 2.60 -16.44 -13.21
N SER A 321 2.81 -16.96 -14.42
CA SER A 321 4.06 -17.64 -14.81
C SER A 321 5.28 -16.70 -14.82
N ALA A 322 5.08 -15.37 -14.84
CA ALA A 322 6.16 -14.40 -14.73
C ALA A 322 6.88 -14.44 -13.36
N PHE A 323 6.30 -15.16 -12.38
CA PHE A 323 6.84 -15.32 -11.02
C PHE A 323 7.39 -16.74 -10.76
N SER A 324 7.58 -17.52 -11.83
CA SER A 324 8.24 -18.82 -11.81
C SER A 324 9.37 -18.83 -12.84
N MET A 325 10.49 -19.48 -12.53
CA MET A 325 11.67 -19.43 -13.39
C MET A 325 11.59 -20.50 -14.47
N SER A 326 11.19 -20.12 -15.69
CA SER A 326 11.20 -21.04 -16.81
C SER A 326 12.63 -21.41 -17.23
N PHE A 327 12.76 -22.43 -18.07
CA PHE A 327 14.05 -22.94 -18.54
C PHE A 327 14.95 -21.86 -19.17
N ASN A 328 14.38 -20.92 -19.92
CA ASN A 328 15.16 -19.85 -20.55
C ASN A 328 15.77 -18.89 -19.50
N GLN A 329 14.99 -18.47 -18.50
CA GLN A 329 15.47 -17.63 -17.40
C GLN A 329 16.52 -18.36 -16.55
N TRP A 330 16.37 -19.67 -16.36
CA TRP A 330 17.38 -20.50 -15.73
C TRP A 330 18.71 -20.48 -16.52
N THR A 331 18.66 -20.64 -17.85
CA THR A 331 19.85 -20.55 -18.70
C THR A 331 20.50 -19.16 -18.62
N GLU A 332 19.71 -18.09 -18.54
CA GLU A 332 20.22 -16.72 -18.35
C GLU A 332 20.92 -16.56 -16.99
N PHE A 333 20.29 -17.02 -15.90
CA PHE A 333 20.90 -17.03 -14.56
C PHE A 333 22.25 -17.75 -14.54
N LEU A 334 22.35 -18.92 -15.17
CA LEU A 334 23.60 -19.68 -15.25
C LEU A 334 24.70 -18.95 -16.01
N LYS A 335 24.35 -18.28 -17.11
CA LYS A 335 25.30 -17.53 -17.93
C LYS A 335 25.80 -16.28 -17.20
N ASP A 336 24.88 -15.51 -16.63
CA ASP A 336 25.20 -14.28 -15.91
C ASP A 336 26.01 -14.58 -14.64
N SER A 337 25.76 -15.72 -13.98
CA SER A 337 26.53 -16.16 -12.82
C SER A 337 27.83 -16.89 -13.18
N GLU A 338 28.12 -17.09 -14.47
CA GLU A 338 29.29 -17.82 -15.00
C GLU A 338 29.48 -19.25 -14.44
N ILE A 339 28.38 -19.94 -14.14
CA ILE A 339 28.43 -21.26 -13.47
C ILE A 339 28.91 -22.37 -14.43
N PRO A 340 28.36 -22.55 -15.64
CA PRO A 340 28.74 -23.66 -16.51
C PRO A 340 30.18 -23.50 -17.02
N HIS A 341 30.96 -24.57 -16.95
CA HIS A 341 32.31 -24.62 -17.52
C HIS A 341 32.39 -25.64 -18.66
N PRO A 342 32.71 -25.25 -19.91
CA PRO A 342 32.64 -26.14 -21.08
C PRO A 342 33.46 -27.42 -20.98
N LYS A 343 34.58 -27.39 -20.24
CA LYS A 343 35.45 -28.56 -20.04
C LYS A 343 35.12 -29.37 -18.78
N SER A 344 34.16 -28.91 -17.96
CA SER A 344 33.78 -29.63 -16.76
C SER A 344 32.97 -30.88 -17.14
N LYS A 345 33.36 -32.02 -16.56
CA LYS A 345 32.62 -33.28 -16.70
C LYS A 345 31.28 -33.23 -15.97
N ASN A 346 31.23 -32.48 -14.88
CA ASN A 346 30.12 -32.49 -13.93
C ASN A 346 29.30 -31.19 -13.96
N CYS A 347 29.85 -30.08 -14.46
CA CYS A 347 29.18 -28.77 -14.53
C CYS A 347 29.34 -28.11 -15.91
N ASN A 348 28.98 -28.82 -16.98
CA ASN A 348 28.77 -28.21 -18.30
C ASN A 348 27.28 -27.82 -18.46
N MET A 349 26.95 -27.08 -19.53
CA MET A 349 25.58 -26.60 -19.74
C MET A 349 24.54 -27.73 -19.72
N ALA A 350 24.81 -28.87 -20.38
CA ALA A 350 23.89 -30.01 -20.40
C ALA A 350 23.65 -30.61 -18.99
N ASN A 351 24.65 -30.60 -18.13
CA ASN A 351 24.48 -31.02 -16.74
C ASN A 351 23.65 -30.01 -15.94
N CYS A 352 23.87 -28.72 -16.16
CA CYS A 352 23.06 -27.67 -15.53
C CYS A 352 21.60 -27.71 -16.00
N ASP A 353 21.35 -28.03 -17.28
CA ASP A 353 20.02 -28.26 -17.83
C ASP A 353 19.34 -29.47 -17.18
N ASN A 354 20.08 -30.56 -16.98
CA ASN A 354 19.59 -31.72 -16.24
C ASN A 354 19.26 -31.39 -14.78
N ILE A 355 20.01 -30.48 -14.14
CA ILE A 355 19.71 -30.02 -12.77
C ILE A 355 18.35 -29.32 -12.72
N PHE A 356 18.02 -28.48 -13.70
CA PHE A 356 16.68 -27.88 -13.80
C PHE A 356 15.58 -28.95 -13.82
N VAL A 357 15.73 -29.94 -14.70
CA VAL A 357 14.75 -31.04 -14.86
C VAL A 357 14.59 -31.85 -13.57
N VAL A 358 15.70 -32.15 -12.89
CA VAL A 358 15.67 -32.93 -11.65
C VAL A 358 15.08 -32.13 -10.49
N SER A 359 15.35 -30.82 -10.41
CA SER A 359 14.82 -29.97 -9.35
C SER A 359 13.31 -29.70 -9.51
N ASN A 360 12.81 -29.58 -10.74
CA ASN A 360 11.39 -29.37 -11.02
C ASN A 360 10.56 -30.68 -10.96
N PHE A 361 11.21 -31.84 -10.82
CA PHE A 361 10.52 -33.12 -10.77
C PHE A 361 9.70 -33.28 -9.47
N GLU A 362 8.38 -33.46 -9.61
CA GLU A 362 7.49 -33.74 -8.48
C GLU A 362 7.53 -35.23 -8.08
N GLU A 363 7.90 -35.51 -6.83
CA GLU A 363 7.86 -36.87 -6.31
C GLU A 363 6.43 -37.28 -5.90
N GLU A 364 5.90 -38.32 -6.53
CA GLU A 364 4.71 -38.99 -6.04
C GLU A 364 5.01 -39.67 -4.69
N LYS A 365 4.24 -39.33 -3.66
CA LYS A 365 4.33 -39.97 -2.36
C LYS A 365 3.17 -40.93 -2.16
N SER A 366 3.47 -42.22 -2.06
CA SER A 366 2.53 -43.21 -1.59
C SER A 366 2.39 -43.14 -0.06
N ASN A 367 1.18 -43.33 0.48
CA ASN A 367 0.87 -43.37 1.92
C ASN A 367 0.94 -42.03 2.66
N LEU A 368 0.22 -41.03 2.16
CA LEU A 368 0.08 -39.73 2.82
C LEU A 368 -1.10 -39.70 3.78
N THR A 369 -0.96 -38.96 4.87
CA THR A 369 -2.13 -38.56 5.66
C THR A 369 -3.04 -37.64 4.83
N ARG A 370 -4.33 -37.55 5.20
CA ARG A 370 -5.28 -36.65 4.52
C ARG A 370 -4.78 -35.20 4.42
N LYS A 371 -4.06 -34.73 5.45
CA LYS A 371 -3.50 -33.37 5.49
C LYS A 371 -2.34 -33.20 4.51
N GLU A 372 -1.45 -34.19 4.42
CA GLU A 372 -0.33 -34.16 3.50
C GLU A 372 -0.76 -34.35 2.06
N ALA A 373 -1.75 -35.21 1.80
CA ALA A 373 -2.35 -35.38 0.48
C ALA A 373 -3.01 -34.07 0.00
N ALA A 374 -3.71 -33.34 0.89
CA ALA A 374 -4.27 -32.04 0.55
C ALA A 374 -3.17 -30.98 0.29
N ALA A 375 -2.09 -30.99 1.07
CA ALA A 375 -0.95 -30.10 0.86
C ALA A 375 -0.18 -30.43 -0.43
N GLN A 376 -0.01 -31.71 -0.77
CA GLN A 376 0.61 -32.13 -2.01
C GLN A 376 -0.26 -31.80 -3.21
N LYS A 377 -1.58 -32.00 -3.10
CA LYS A 377 -2.51 -31.58 -4.16
C LYS A 377 -2.41 -30.07 -4.41
N LEU A 378 -2.42 -29.26 -3.36
CA LEU A 378 -2.26 -27.81 -3.49
C LEU A 378 -0.92 -27.43 -4.11
N LEU A 379 0.16 -28.15 -3.75
CA LEU A 379 1.46 -27.96 -4.36
C LEU A 379 1.42 -28.27 -5.86
N ALA A 380 0.87 -29.42 -6.26
CA ALA A 380 0.75 -29.81 -7.67
C ALA A 380 -0.20 -28.91 -8.48
N ASP A 381 -1.24 -28.34 -7.85
CA ASP A 381 -2.18 -27.43 -8.51
C ASP A 381 -1.54 -26.05 -8.79
N GLU A 382 -0.58 -25.60 -7.96
CA GLU A 382 0.02 -24.25 -8.02
C GLU A 382 1.49 -24.24 -8.53
N ASN A 383 2.19 -25.38 -8.44
CA ASN A 383 3.53 -25.56 -8.99
C ASN A 383 3.45 -25.66 -10.52
N ASP A 384 4.39 -25.03 -11.21
CA ASP A 384 4.44 -25.08 -12.66
C ASP A 384 5.36 -26.22 -13.10
N ASP A 385 4.81 -27.24 -13.78
CA ASP A 385 5.53 -28.39 -14.32
C ASP A 385 6.66 -28.03 -15.32
N ARG A 386 6.77 -26.75 -15.72
CA ARG A 386 7.75 -26.26 -16.69
C ARG A 386 8.62 -25.12 -16.17
N ALA A 387 8.47 -24.74 -14.91
CA ALA A 387 9.20 -23.62 -14.32
C ALA A 387 9.50 -23.86 -12.84
N LEU A 388 10.71 -23.51 -12.41
CA LEU A 388 11.10 -23.66 -11.02
C LEU A 388 10.35 -22.65 -10.14
N MET A 389 9.74 -23.14 -9.08
CA MET A 389 9.35 -22.29 -7.94
C MET A 389 10.55 -21.98 -7.03
N ARG A 390 10.41 -20.98 -6.14
CA ARG A 390 11.49 -20.50 -5.27
C ARG A 390 12.23 -21.61 -4.51
N PHE A 391 11.50 -22.58 -3.95
CA PHE A 391 12.12 -23.68 -3.22
C PHE A 391 12.89 -24.66 -4.14
N GLU A 392 12.44 -24.84 -5.38
CA GLU A 392 13.12 -25.67 -6.38
C GLU A 392 14.37 -24.98 -6.92
N PHE A 393 14.35 -23.64 -7.01
CA PHE A 393 15.54 -22.86 -7.29
C PHE A 393 16.58 -23.00 -6.17
N VAL A 394 16.17 -22.94 -4.90
CA VAL A 394 17.07 -23.19 -3.75
C VAL A 394 17.67 -24.62 -3.83
N GLU A 395 16.85 -25.62 -4.16
CA GLU A 395 17.35 -26.98 -4.42
C GLU A 395 18.37 -27.02 -5.56
N ALA A 396 18.06 -26.35 -6.68
CA ALA A 396 18.89 -26.31 -7.86
C ALA A 396 20.26 -25.67 -7.58
N VAL A 397 20.32 -24.61 -6.77
CA VAL A 397 21.58 -23.98 -6.33
C VAL A 397 22.47 -24.97 -5.57
N VAL A 398 21.91 -25.76 -4.65
CA VAL A 398 22.70 -26.80 -3.95
C VAL A 398 23.21 -27.87 -4.91
N ARG A 399 22.37 -28.30 -5.87
CA ARG A 399 22.78 -29.27 -6.90
C ARG A 399 23.87 -28.70 -7.82
N LEU A 400 23.81 -27.42 -8.16
CA LEU A 400 24.87 -26.73 -8.91
C LEU A 400 26.18 -26.72 -8.14
N ALA A 401 26.13 -26.48 -6.83
CA ALA A 401 27.31 -26.46 -5.97
C ALA A 401 28.00 -27.83 -5.96
N ILE A 402 27.22 -28.89 -5.76
CA ILE A 402 27.70 -30.29 -5.85
C ILE A 402 28.31 -30.56 -7.22
N ALA A 403 27.67 -30.11 -8.30
CA ALA A 403 28.15 -30.33 -9.66
C ALA A 403 29.44 -29.57 -9.99
N LYS A 404 29.59 -28.35 -9.47
CA LYS A 404 30.69 -27.43 -9.77
C LYS A 404 31.93 -27.68 -8.91
N HIS A 405 31.75 -27.74 -7.58
CA HIS A 405 32.83 -27.81 -6.61
C HIS A 405 32.89 -29.14 -5.85
N GLY A 406 31.76 -29.83 -5.75
CA GLY A 406 31.69 -31.14 -5.10
C GLY A 406 32.27 -32.28 -5.95
N MET A 407 31.99 -33.52 -5.51
CA MET A 407 32.38 -34.75 -6.20
C MET A 407 33.89 -34.83 -6.50
N LYS A 408 34.74 -34.52 -5.53
CA LYS A 408 36.21 -34.53 -5.64
C LYS A 408 36.78 -33.54 -6.65
N THR A 409 36.04 -32.47 -6.94
CA THR A 409 36.54 -31.40 -7.81
C THR A 409 37.39 -30.43 -7.00
N ASP A 410 36.77 -29.76 -6.02
CA ASP A 410 37.42 -28.80 -5.13
C ASP A 410 37.26 -29.17 -3.66
N THR A 411 36.07 -29.65 -3.28
CA THR A 411 35.77 -30.16 -1.93
C THR A 411 34.89 -31.41 -2.01
N ASP A 412 34.88 -32.16 -0.91
CA ASP A 412 34.07 -33.36 -0.68
C ASP A 412 32.99 -33.15 0.40
N ASP A 413 32.86 -31.92 0.90
CA ASP A 413 31.84 -31.43 1.84
C ASP A 413 30.82 -30.57 1.07
N VAL A 414 29.53 -30.91 1.20
CA VAL A 414 28.50 -30.24 0.39
C VAL A 414 28.23 -28.81 0.87
N SER A 415 28.30 -28.56 2.17
CA SER A 415 28.11 -27.23 2.75
C SER A 415 29.21 -26.26 2.30
N GLU A 416 30.47 -26.70 2.25
CA GLU A 416 31.60 -25.94 1.73
C GLU A 416 31.45 -25.68 0.22
N ALA A 417 30.99 -26.68 -0.54
CA ALA A 417 30.74 -26.51 -1.98
C ALA A 417 29.68 -25.43 -2.24
N VAL A 418 28.66 -25.34 -1.38
CA VAL A 418 27.60 -24.32 -1.46
C VAL A 418 28.17 -22.93 -1.14
N ASP A 419 28.98 -22.80 -0.09
CA ASP A 419 29.67 -21.54 0.21
C ASP A 419 30.55 -21.10 -0.96
N MET A 420 31.31 -22.01 -1.54
CA MET A 420 32.15 -21.74 -2.71
C MET A 420 31.34 -21.21 -3.89
N LEU A 421 30.23 -21.88 -4.26
CA LEU A 421 29.38 -21.45 -5.37
C LEU A 421 28.80 -20.05 -5.14
N LEU A 422 28.37 -19.77 -3.91
CA LEU A 422 27.76 -18.49 -3.56
C LEU A 422 28.78 -17.35 -3.58
N GLU A 423 29.94 -17.56 -2.98
CA GLU A 423 30.96 -16.52 -2.80
C GLU A 423 31.81 -16.28 -4.05
N ARG A 424 32.05 -17.31 -4.87
CA ARG A 424 32.97 -17.22 -6.02
C ARG A 424 32.24 -16.99 -7.35
N GLU A 425 31.04 -17.53 -7.53
CA GLU A 425 30.29 -17.44 -8.78
C GLU A 425 29.05 -16.56 -8.67
N ILE A 426 28.10 -16.86 -7.77
CA ILE A 426 26.78 -16.20 -7.78
C ILE A 426 26.89 -14.73 -7.35
N ILE A 427 27.29 -14.46 -6.09
CA ILE A 427 27.30 -13.10 -5.53
C ILE A 427 28.14 -12.12 -6.37
N PRO A 428 29.39 -12.44 -6.80
CA PRO A 428 30.22 -11.48 -7.51
C PRO A 428 29.82 -11.22 -8.96
N ASN A 429 29.11 -12.15 -9.62
CA ASN A 429 28.79 -12.04 -11.04
C ASN A 429 27.36 -11.54 -11.33
N LEU A 430 26.48 -11.53 -10.32
CA LEU A 430 25.12 -10.99 -10.49
C LEU A 430 25.13 -9.49 -10.80
N CYS A 431 24.24 -9.09 -11.71
CA CYS A 431 24.03 -7.68 -12.00
C CYS A 431 23.43 -6.93 -10.79
N PRO A 432 23.67 -5.62 -10.66
CA PRO A 432 23.14 -4.82 -9.55
C PRO A 432 21.63 -4.95 -9.36
N GLU A 433 20.85 -4.97 -10.45
CA GLU A 433 19.39 -5.11 -10.44
C GLU A 433 18.91 -6.42 -9.80
N ALA A 434 19.70 -7.50 -9.93
CA ALA A 434 19.40 -8.80 -9.33
C ALA A 434 19.71 -8.86 -7.84
N THR A 435 20.44 -7.86 -7.31
CA THR A 435 20.86 -7.78 -5.91
C THR A 435 20.19 -6.64 -5.14
N GLU A 436 19.34 -5.86 -5.80
CA GLU A 436 18.70 -4.66 -5.25
C GLU A 436 17.92 -4.95 -3.95
N ASP A 437 18.23 -4.21 -2.88
CA ASP A 437 17.43 -4.22 -1.66
C ASP A 437 16.25 -3.24 -1.77
N ALA A 438 15.05 -3.81 -1.91
CA ALA A 438 13.83 -3.04 -2.01
C ALA A 438 13.60 -2.06 -0.84
N ASP A 439 14.11 -2.36 0.36
CA ASP A 439 13.95 -1.50 1.54
C ASP A 439 14.78 -0.21 1.48
N VAL A 440 15.87 -0.18 0.70
CA VAL A 440 16.66 1.04 0.50
C VAL A 440 15.79 2.15 -0.08
N PHE A 441 15.00 1.86 -1.11
CA PHE A 441 14.04 2.80 -1.66
C PHE A 441 12.98 3.24 -0.64
N ARG A 442 12.51 2.32 0.21
CA ARG A 442 11.51 2.64 1.24
C ARG A 442 12.06 3.61 2.28
N HIS A 443 13.25 3.33 2.79
CA HIS A 443 13.93 4.16 3.78
C HIS A 443 14.36 5.53 3.23
N GLU A 444 15.00 5.54 2.05
CA GLU A 444 15.71 6.73 1.57
C GLU A 444 14.86 7.62 0.66
N ARG A 445 13.84 7.05 0.01
CA ARG A 445 13.10 7.75 -1.06
C ARG A 445 11.62 7.89 -0.76
N LEU A 446 10.94 6.82 -0.32
CA LEU A 446 9.47 6.75 -0.29
C LEU A 446 8.85 7.19 1.04
N TYR A 447 9.30 6.65 2.17
CA TYR A 447 8.66 6.87 3.46
C TYR A 447 9.07 8.20 4.10
N ASN A 448 8.45 9.28 3.63
CA ASN A 448 8.55 10.62 4.20
C ASN A 448 7.22 11.38 4.07
N GLU A 449 7.12 12.50 4.79
CA GLU A 449 5.91 13.31 4.88
C GLU A 449 5.46 13.84 3.51
N GLU A 450 6.39 14.29 2.68
CA GLU A 450 6.07 14.93 1.41
C GLU A 450 5.45 13.95 0.41
N ASN A 451 5.96 12.72 0.34
CA ASN A 451 5.36 11.68 -0.50
C ASN A 451 4.01 11.22 0.05
N ASP A 452 3.89 11.08 1.37
CA ASP A 452 2.65 10.66 2.02
C ASP A 452 1.51 11.66 1.76
N LEU A 453 1.80 12.97 1.83
CA LEU A 453 0.84 14.02 1.50
C LEU A 453 0.33 13.92 0.05
N VAL A 454 1.23 13.74 -0.93
CA VAL A 454 0.85 13.59 -2.34
C VAL A 454 -0.01 12.34 -2.56
N LEU A 455 0.37 11.21 -1.96
CA LEU A 455 -0.39 9.96 -2.09
C LEU A 455 -1.75 10.04 -1.39
N HIS A 456 -1.83 10.72 -0.25
CA HIS A 456 -3.07 10.94 0.47
C HIS A 456 -4.03 11.86 -0.30
N GLU A 457 -3.52 12.93 -0.90
CA GLU A 457 -4.30 13.86 -1.72
C GLU A 457 -5.00 13.13 -2.89
N HIS A 458 -4.27 12.29 -3.62
CA HIS A 458 -4.80 11.56 -4.77
C HIS A 458 -5.31 10.15 -4.45
N GLN A 459 -5.47 9.79 -3.17
CA GLN A 459 -5.74 8.41 -2.76
C GLN A 459 -7.04 7.87 -3.38
N THR A 460 -8.07 8.71 -3.50
CA THR A 460 -9.38 8.32 -4.06
C THR A 460 -9.25 7.93 -5.53
N PHE A 461 -8.50 8.71 -6.31
CA PHE A 461 -8.23 8.43 -7.71
C PHE A 461 -7.34 7.20 -7.89
N LEU A 462 -6.25 7.10 -7.13
CA LEU A 462 -5.35 5.95 -7.15
C LEU A 462 -6.07 4.65 -6.79
N ARG A 463 -6.97 4.69 -5.80
CA ARG A 463 -7.82 3.55 -5.42
C ARG A 463 -8.74 3.13 -6.56
N ALA A 464 -9.31 4.09 -7.28
CA ALA A 464 -10.18 3.80 -8.41
C ALA A 464 -9.40 3.16 -9.57
N CYS A 465 -8.18 3.64 -9.85
CA CYS A 465 -7.26 3.02 -10.81
C CYS A 465 -6.97 1.57 -10.43
N TYR A 466 -6.49 1.34 -9.20
CA TYR A 466 -6.21 0.00 -8.68
C TYR A 466 -7.42 -0.94 -8.83
N ASN A 467 -8.62 -0.46 -8.45
CA ASN A 467 -9.85 -1.25 -8.52
C ASN A 467 -10.27 -1.60 -9.94
N LEU A 468 -10.05 -0.73 -10.92
CA LEU A 468 -10.34 -1.02 -12.32
C LEU A 468 -9.35 -2.04 -12.88
N PHE A 469 -8.06 -1.76 -12.75
CA PHE A 469 -7.04 -2.55 -13.43
C PHE A 469 -6.82 -3.94 -12.78
N LYS A 470 -7.17 -4.11 -11.50
CA LYS A 470 -7.20 -5.46 -10.90
C LYS A 470 -8.30 -6.35 -11.51
N GLN A 471 -9.41 -5.76 -11.99
CA GLN A 471 -10.50 -6.50 -12.64
C GLN A 471 -10.23 -6.77 -14.12
N LEU A 472 -9.45 -5.90 -14.77
CA LEU A 472 -9.01 -6.09 -16.16
C LEU A 472 -7.90 -7.12 -16.31
N GLY A 473 -7.23 -7.47 -15.21
CA GLY A 473 -6.00 -8.23 -15.23
C GLY A 473 -6.13 -9.73 -15.55
N LEU A 474 -7.24 -10.41 -15.26
CA LEU A 474 -7.34 -11.88 -15.44
C LEU A 474 -8.79 -12.37 -15.52
N LYS A 475 -9.00 -13.57 -16.09
CA LYS A 475 -10.28 -14.32 -16.15
C LYS A 475 -10.81 -14.81 -14.79
N GLN A 476 -10.11 -14.52 -13.70
CA GLN A 476 -10.33 -15.06 -12.36
C GLN A 476 -10.54 -13.92 -11.36
N LYS A 477 -11.35 -14.16 -10.32
CA LYS A 477 -11.63 -13.18 -9.25
C LYS A 477 -10.41 -13.01 -8.33
N HIS A 478 -9.35 -12.37 -8.80
CA HIS A 478 -8.23 -12.01 -7.92
C HIS A 478 -8.62 -10.81 -7.06
N SER A 479 -8.30 -10.85 -5.76
CA SER A 479 -8.52 -9.73 -4.85
C SER A 479 -7.53 -8.58 -5.03
N HIS A 480 -6.48 -8.80 -5.82
CA HIS A 480 -5.28 -7.96 -5.91
C HIS A 480 -4.87 -7.70 -7.37
N LEU A 481 -4.01 -6.70 -7.58
CA LEU A 481 -3.56 -6.27 -8.91
C LEU A 481 -2.41 -7.16 -9.42
N GLY A 482 -2.67 -8.01 -10.41
CA GLY A 482 -1.66 -8.83 -11.08
C GLY A 482 -0.80 -8.06 -12.10
N MET A 483 0.24 -8.72 -12.63
CA MET A 483 1.20 -8.14 -13.58
C MET A 483 0.54 -7.60 -14.85
N GLU A 484 -0.35 -8.37 -15.46
CA GLU A 484 -1.11 -7.95 -16.66
C GLU A 484 -1.92 -6.68 -16.40
N GLY A 485 -2.65 -6.63 -15.28
CA GLY A 485 -3.41 -5.44 -14.87
C GLY A 485 -2.50 -4.22 -14.63
N PHE A 486 -1.34 -4.42 -14.02
CA PHE A 486 -0.37 -3.35 -13.78
C PHE A 486 0.21 -2.80 -15.09
N LEU A 487 0.62 -3.66 -16.03
CA LEU A 487 1.10 -3.22 -17.34
C LEU A 487 -0.01 -2.51 -18.15
N ASN A 488 -1.24 -3.04 -18.13
CA ASN A 488 -2.39 -2.43 -18.78
C ASN A 488 -2.68 -1.03 -18.22
N MET A 489 -2.51 -0.83 -16.91
CA MET A 489 -2.65 0.49 -16.30
C MET A 489 -1.58 1.47 -16.81
N LEU A 490 -0.32 1.04 -16.83
CA LEU A 490 0.77 1.90 -17.27
C LEU A 490 0.65 2.25 -18.76
N GLU A 491 0.19 1.31 -19.58
CA GLU A 491 -0.13 1.53 -21.00
C GLU A 491 -1.31 2.51 -21.16
N ALA A 492 -2.42 2.29 -20.45
CA ALA A 492 -3.56 3.21 -20.45
C ALA A 492 -3.20 4.61 -19.90
N SER A 493 -2.19 4.71 -19.04
CA SER A 493 -1.72 5.99 -18.51
C SER A 493 -0.70 6.69 -19.42
N SER A 494 -0.34 6.10 -20.56
CA SER A 494 0.75 6.58 -21.45
C SER A 494 2.10 6.71 -20.74
N LEU A 495 2.34 5.86 -19.72
CA LEU A 495 3.59 5.84 -18.96
C LEU A 495 4.60 4.83 -19.52
N LEU A 496 4.15 3.87 -20.33
CA LEU A 496 5.02 2.93 -21.03
C LEU A 496 5.42 3.47 -22.41
N GLY A 497 6.70 3.32 -22.75
CA GLY A 497 7.18 3.50 -24.11
C GLY A 497 8.48 4.30 -24.22
N PRO A 498 8.96 4.50 -25.46
CA PRO A 498 10.21 5.23 -25.73
C PRO A 498 10.19 6.65 -25.18
N ALA A 499 9.01 7.28 -25.22
CA ALA A 499 8.69 8.62 -24.71
C ALA A 499 9.13 8.85 -23.26
N THR A 500 8.79 7.92 -22.37
CA THR A 500 9.14 7.99 -20.96
C THR A 500 10.49 7.33 -20.66
N GLY A 501 10.99 6.51 -21.60
CA GLY A 501 12.12 5.61 -21.38
C GLY A 501 11.82 4.49 -20.41
N PHE A 502 10.54 4.23 -20.13
CA PHE A 502 10.08 3.19 -19.21
C PHE A 502 9.45 2.07 -20.02
N SER A 503 10.17 0.95 -20.15
CA SER A 503 9.72 -0.20 -20.92
C SER A 503 8.96 -1.21 -20.04
N LYS A 504 8.42 -2.24 -20.69
CA LYS A 504 7.77 -3.35 -19.99
C LYS A 504 8.75 -4.08 -19.06
N ARG A 505 10.04 -4.15 -19.39
CA ARG A 505 11.06 -4.76 -18.51
C ARG A 505 11.16 -4.01 -17.19
N GLU A 506 11.35 -2.69 -17.22
CA GLU A 506 11.47 -1.88 -16.01
C GLU A 506 10.17 -1.88 -15.22
N ALA A 507 9.01 -1.91 -15.87
CA ALA A 507 7.72 -2.04 -15.19
C ALA A 507 7.60 -3.36 -14.41
N LYS A 508 8.04 -4.48 -14.98
CA LYS A 508 8.06 -5.77 -14.27
C LYS A 508 9.00 -5.74 -13.06
N LEU A 509 10.19 -5.13 -13.20
CA LEU A 509 11.15 -4.95 -12.11
C LEU A 509 10.56 -4.08 -10.98
N VAL A 510 9.94 -2.96 -11.33
CA VAL A 510 9.24 -2.11 -10.37
C VAL A 510 8.19 -2.90 -9.59
N MET A 511 7.41 -3.74 -10.27
CA MET A 511 6.41 -4.56 -9.59
C MET A 511 7.01 -5.52 -8.56
N ILE A 512 8.12 -6.19 -8.86
CA ILE A 512 8.75 -7.11 -7.89
C ILE A 512 9.35 -6.35 -6.70
N TRP A 513 10.01 -5.23 -6.94
CA TRP A 513 10.62 -4.43 -5.87
C TRP A 513 9.59 -3.72 -5.00
N SER A 514 8.37 -3.51 -5.49
CA SER A 514 7.29 -2.92 -4.71
C SER A 514 6.61 -3.87 -3.74
N LYS A 515 6.81 -5.18 -3.89
CA LYS A 515 6.16 -6.19 -3.05
C LYS A 515 6.94 -6.42 -1.75
N MET A 516 6.19 -6.89 -0.76
CA MET A 516 6.74 -7.55 0.42
C MET A 516 6.86 -9.06 0.19
N SER A 517 7.82 -9.70 0.85
CA SER A 517 8.04 -11.14 0.79
C SER A 517 6.82 -11.91 1.29
N VAL A 518 6.45 -12.96 0.57
CA VAL A 518 5.42 -13.92 0.98
C VAL A 518 6.12 -15.19 1.45
N VAL A 519 5.84 -15.61 2.69
CA VAL A 519 6.48 -16.79 3.28
C VAL A 519 6.08 -18.05 2.53
N ASP A 520 4.76 -18.24 2.34
CA ASP A 520 4.18 -19.41 1.69
C ASP A 520 3.56 -19.06 0.34
N GLU A 521 4.40 -19.05 -0.71
CA GLU A 521 3.99 -18.69 -2.07
C GLU A 521 3.02 -19.69 -2.72
N ILE A 522 2.96 -20.92 -2.21
CA ILE A 522 2.03 -21.94 -2.73
C ILE A 522 0.65 -21.70 -2.12
N ARG A 523 0.58 -21.60 -0.79
CA ARG A 523 -0.70 -21.39 -0.10
C ARG A 523 -1.30 -20.01 -0.37
N HIS A 524 -0.45 -19.01 -0.58
CA HIS A 524 -0.83 -17.62 -0.81
C HIS A 524 -0.40 -17.14 -2.20
N ARG A 525 -0.55 -18.00 -3.23
CA ARG A 525 -0.11 -17.72 -4.61
C ARG A 525 -0.60 -16.39 -5.13
N ASN A 526 -1.90 -16.11 -4.97
CA ASN A 526 -2.48 -14.83 -5.36
C ASN A 526 -1.68 -13.64 -4.80
N ARG A 527 -1.34 -13.65 -3.50
CA ARG A 527 -0.53 -12.58 -2.87
C ARG A 527 0.90 -12.57 -3.41
N ALA A 528 1.49 -13.74 -3.65
CA ALA A 528 2.84 -13.89 -4.19
C ALA A 528 2.99 -13.32 -5.62
N VAL A 529 1.93 -13.32 -6.43
CA VAL A 529 1.96 -12.86 -7.84
C VAL A 529 1.24 -11.54 -8.10
N SER A 530 0.80 -10.83 -7.05
CA SER A 530 0.04 -9.58 -7.18
C SER A 530 0.44 -8.49 -6.18
N LEU A 531 0.02 -7.25 -6.45
CA LEU A 531 0.18 -6.09 -5.59
C LEU A 531 -1.07 -5.89 -4.73
N THR A 532 -0.91 -5.67 -3.43
CA THR A 532 -1.97 -5.01 -2.65
C THR A 532 -2.05 -3.54 -3.06
N PHE A 533 -3.04 -2.82 -2.52
CA PHE A 533 -3.10 -1.38 -2.79
C PHE A 533 -1.86 -0.64 -2.27
N VAL A 534 -1.32 -1.04 -1.12
CA VAL A 534 -0.13 -0.39 -0.55
C VAL A 534 1.10 -0.64 -1.44
N ASP A 535 1.27 -1.87 -1.94
CA ASP A 535 2.33 -2.20 -2.90
C ASP A 535 2.15 -1.45 -4.22
N PHE A 536 0.89 -1.25 -4.64
CA PHE A 536 0.57 -0.43 -5.81
C PHE A 536 0.99 1.04 -5.62
N LEU A 537 0.78 1.65 -4.45
CA LEU A 537 1.26 3.01 -4.17
C LEU A 537 2.79 3.10 -4.26
N GLU A 538 3.49 2.11 -3.69
CA GLU A 538 4.94 2.00 -3.82
C GLU A 538 5.37 1.84 -5.29
N ALA A 539 4.64 1.04 -6.07
CA ALA A 539 4.92 0.85 -7.49
C ALA A 539 4.79 2.16 -8.28
N VAL A 540 3.74 2.96 -8.03
CA VAL A 540 3.60 4.31 -8.63
C VAL A 540 4.77 5.21 -8.21
N GLY A 541 5.20 5.14 -6.94
CA GLY A 541 6.39 5.83 -6.45
C GLY A 541 7.66 5.43 -7.21
N ARG A 542 7.89 4.14 -7.42
CA ARG A 542 9.05 3.62 -8.17
C ARG A 542 8.98 3.98 -9.66
N VAL A 543 7.79 3.96 -10.28
CA VAL A 543 7.60 4.47 -11.64
C VAL A 543 7.96 5.96 -11.72
N ALA A 544 7.51 6.76 -10.75
CA ALA A 544 7.89 8.16 -10.67
C ALA A 544 9.38 8.38 -10.43
N ASP A 545 10.04 7.49 -9.69
CA ASP A 545 11.49 7.52 -9.50
C ASP A 545 12.26 7.19 -10.79
N TRP A 546 11.71 6.28 -11.61
CA TRP A 546 12.30 5.86 -12.87
C TRP A 546 12.12 6.89 -14.00
N ILE A 547 10.92 7.45 -14.17
CA ILE A 547 10.64 8.31 -15.32
C ILE A 547 11.31 9.67 -15.17
N SER A 548 11.97 10.14 -16.23
CA SER A 548 12.52 11.50 -16.29
C SER A 548 11.44 12.53 -16.63
N MET A 549 10.66 12.94 -15.64
CA MET A 549 9.62 13.96 -15.84
C MET A 549 10.22 15.32 -16.25
N PRO A 550 9.65 16.06 -17.21
CA PRO A 550 10.03 17.43 -17.52
C PRO A 550 10.03 18.31 -16.27
N ASN A 551 11.02 19.20 -16.14
CA ASN A 551 10.92 20.31 -15.19
C ASN A 551 10.20 21.51 -15.87
N PRO A 552 9.85 22.57 -15.14
CA PRO A 552 9.21 23.74 -15.74
C PRO A 552 9.99 24.36 -16.90
N GLU A 553 11.33 24.41 -16.81
CA GLU A 553 12.20 24.94 -17.87
C GLU A 553 12.16 24.09 -19.16
N ASP A 554 12.04 22.77 -19.03
CA ASP A 554 11.89 21.84 -20.14
C ASP A 554 10.55 22.04 -20.84
N LEU A 555 9.48 22.29 -20.05
CA LEU A 555 8.15 22.58 -20.57
C LEU A 555 8.13 23.95 -21.29
N GLU A 556 8.78 24.97 -20.74
CA GLU A 556 8.88 26.30 -21.38
C GLU A 556 9.59 26.24 -22.73
N LYS A 557 10.64 25.41 -22.87
CA LYS A 557 11.32 25.22 -24.16
C LYS A 557 10.43 24.53 -25.19
N PHE A 558 9.56 23.63 -24.75
CA PHE A 558 8.66 22.90 -25.63
C PHE A 558 7.43 23.74 -26.01
N TYR A 559 6.93 24.56 -25.09
CA TYR A 559 5.77 25.41 -25.30
C TYR A 559 6.20 26.85 -25.54
N ASP A 560 6.29 27.25 -26.81
CA ASP A 560 6.31 28.67 -27.16
C ASP A 560 4.95 29.30 -26.78
N PRO A 561 4.91 30.25 -25.81
CA PRO A 561 3.68 30.88 -25.35
C PRO A 561 2.93 31.63 -26.46
N GLU A 562 3.60 32.02 -27.55
CA GLU A 562 3.00 32.77 -28.66
C GLU A 562 2.26 31.87 -29.67
N LEU A 563 2.54 30.56 -29.68
CA LEU A 563 2.04 29.60 -30.68
C LEU A 563 0.90 28.70 -30.17
N ASN A 564 0.59 28.69 -28.87
CA ASN A 564 -0.41 27.78 -28.32
C ASN A 564 -1.43 28.50 -27.42
N PRO A 565 -2.66 28.74 -27.89
CA PRO A 565 -3.67 29.46 -27.11
C PRO A 565 -4.14 28.61 -25.92
N ALA A 566 -4.26 29.25 -24.77
CA ALA A 566 -4.76 28.70 -23.51
C ALA A 566 -5.98 27.79 -23.72
N GLY A 567 -5.77 26.47 -23.57
CA GLY A 567 -6.82 25.45 -23.76
C GLY A 567 -6.39 24.03 -23.35
N SER A 568 -5.09 23.79 -23.19
CA SER A 568 -4.58 22.53 -22.64
C SER A 568 -4.86 22.41 -21.15
N PRO A 569 -5.42 21.28 -20.69
CA PRO A 569 -5.66 21.06 -19.26
C PRO A 569 -4.37 20.71 -18.50
N SER A 570 -3.29 20.29 -19.18
CA SER A 570 -1.97 20.06 -18.60
C SER A 570 -0.87 20.07 -19.66
N LEU A 571 0.12 20.95 -19.48
CA LEU A 571 1.32 21.03 -20.32
C LEU A 571 2.14 19.73 -20.26
N LEU A 572 2.15 19.08 -19.10
CA LEU A 572 2.88 17.84 -18.89
C LEU A 572 2.25 16.68 -19.65
N TYR A 573 0.93 16.54 -19.58
CA TYR A 573 0.20 15.54 -20.36
C TYR A 573 0.35 15.75 -21.87
N GLU A 574 0.24 17.00 -22.32
CA GLU A 574 0.45 17.32 -23.73
C GLU A 574 1.89 17.07 -24.19
N PHE A 575 2.89 17.26 -23.32
CA PHE A 575 4.27 16.93 -23.65
C PHE A 575 4.40 15.44 -23.97
N TYR A 576 3.84 14.56 -23.14
CA TYR A 576 3.93 13.12 -23.37
C TYR A 576 3.05 12.60 -24.53
N THR A 577 1.98 13.31 -24.88
CA THR A 577 1.07 12.88 -25.95
C THR A 577 1.35 13.50 -27.31
N LYS A 578 1.92 14.71 -27.36
CA LYS A 578 2.11 15.48 -28.60
C LYS A 578 3.56 15.73 -28.95
N ALA A 579 4.50 15.70 -27.99
CA ALA A 579 5.89 15.94 -28.31
C ALA A 579 6.45 14.83 -29.22
N PRO A 580 7.32 15.16 -30.18
CA PRO A 580 8.03 14.15 -30.94
C PRO A 580 8.84 13.24 -30.01
N THR A 581 8.88 11.94 -30.32
CA THR A 581 9.62 10.96 -29.52
C THR A 581 11.09 11.36 -29.32
N SER A 582 11.71 12.04 -30.29
CA SER A 582 13.08 12.55 -30.17
C SER A 582 13.26 13.60 -29.08
N GLU A 583 12.27 14.47 -28.85
CA GLU A 583 12.32 15.46 -27.76
C GLU A 583 12.06 14.83 -26.40
N GLN A 584 11.19 13.82 -26.36
CA GLN A 584 10.92 13.04 -25.15
C GLN A 584 12.14 12.20 -24.74
N GLU A 585 12.82 11.58 -25.71
CA GLU A 585 14.05 10.82 -25.49
C GLU A 585 15.20 11.71 -25.00
N ARG A 586 15.27 12.97 -25.44
CA ARG A 586 16.26 13.95 -24.96
C ARG A 586 16.12 14.30 -23.49
N LEU A 587 14.95 14.08 -22.88
CA LEU A 587 14.74 14.30 -21.45
C LEU A 587 15.30 13.19 -20.57
N ARG A 588 15.79 12.07 -21.12
CA ARG A 588 16.40 11.02 -20.32
C ARG A 588 17.61 11.59 -19.58
N ARG A 589 17.49 11.66 -18.25
CA ARG A 589 18.56 12.15 -17.37
C ARG A 589 19.34 10.96 -16.83
N ALA A 590 20.67 11.09 -16.72
CA ALA A 590 21.52 10.05 -16.12
C ALA A 590 21.05 9.67 -14.70
N SER A 591 20.52 10.63 -13.93
CA SER A 591 19.96 10.38 -12.60
C SER A 591 18.74 9.45 -12.55
N ALA A 592 18.14 9.12 -13.70
CA ALA A 592 17.02 8.17 -13.81
C ALA A 592 17.48 6.73 -14.06
N GLU A 593 18.73 6.52 -14.50
CA GLU A 593 19.29 5.19 -14.67
C GLU A 593 19.38 4.46 -13.32
N PHE A 594 19.31 3.13 -13.36
CA PHE A 594 19.41 2.30 -12.17
C PHE A 594 20.78 2.49 -11.49
N GLY A 595 20.81 2.47 -10.15
CA GLY A 595 22.04 2.66 -9.36
C GLY A 595 22.58 4.10 -9.29
N ASN A 596 22.12 5.01 -10.14
CA ASN A 596 22.58 6.40 -10.12
C ASN A 596 21.90 7.23 -9.02
N THR A 597 22.65 8.16 -8.44
CA THR A 597 22.14 9.06 -7.40
C THR A 597 20.97 9.90 -7.92
N ARG A 598 19.85 9.85 -7.18
CA ARG A 598 18.64 10.62 -7.51
C ARG A 598 18.83 12.08 -7.13
N THR A 599 18.65 12.97 -8.10
CA THR A 599 18.87 14.43 -7.92
C THR A 599 17.60 15.20 -7.59
N ARG A 600 16.43 14.64 -7.90
CA ARG A 600 15.13 15.31 -7.70
C ARG A 600 14.34 14.70 -6.54
N PRO A 601 13.64 15.52 -5.75
CA PRO A 601 12.71 15.03 -4.73
C PRO A 601 11.63 14.15 -5.35
N LEU A 602 11.32 13.02 -4.70
CA LEU A 602 10.37 12.05 -5.23
C LEU A 602 8.95 12.62 -5.31
N HIS A 603 8.50 13.36 -4.29
CA HIS A 603 7.13 13.90 -4.21
C HIS A 603 6.78 14.79 -5.42
N ILE A 604 7.74 15.56 -5.95
CA ILE A 604 7.55 16.37 -7.16
C ILE A 604 7.31 15.46 -8.36
N LYS A 605 8.17 14.45 -8.55
CA LYS A 605 8.03 13.50 -9.68
C LYS A 605 6.75 12.69 -9.55
N LEU A 606 6.38 12.32 -8.33
CA LEU A 606 5.18 11.55 -8.01
C LEU A 606 3.92 12.33 -8.36
N SER A 607 3.82 13.59 -7.96
CA SER A 607 2.71 14.48 -8.34
C SER A 607 2.61 14.61 -9.86
N GLN A 608 3.74 14.81 -10.55
CA GLN A 608 3.80 14.88 -12.01
C GLN A 608 3.31 13.58 -12.69
N VAL A 609 3.73 12.41 -12.20
CA VAL A 609 3.27 11.13 -12.76
C VAL A 609 1.78 10.93 -12.54
N ILE A 610 1.27 11.24 -11.35
CA ILE A 610 -0.17 11.14 -11.04
C ILE A 610 -0.98 12.08 -11.94
N GLU A 611 -0.48 13.30 -12.22
CA GLU A 611 -1.10 14.24 -13.15
C GLU A 611 -1.21 13.64 -14.57
N VAL A 612 -0.13 13.04 -15.09
CA VAL A 612 -0.16 12.37 -16.40
C VAL A 612 -1.13 11.20 -16.39
N MET A 613 -1.14 10.37 -15.34
CA MET A 613 -2.12 9.28 -15.19
C MET A 613 -3.56 9.81 -15.22
N TYR A 614 -3.84 10.87 -14.47
CA TYR A 614 -5.15 11.50 -14.39
C TYR A 614 -5.63 11.99 -15.76
N TYR A 615 -4.82 12.76 -16.48
CA TYR A 615 -5.23 13.28 -17.79
C TYR A 615 -5.32 12.22 -18.88
N SER A 616 -4.44 11.21 -18.86
CA SER A 616 -4.52 10.05 -19.75
C SER A 616 -5.83 9.28 -19.56
N LEU A 617 -6.18 8.97 -18.31
CA LEU A 617 -7.42 8.25 -18.01
C LEU A 617 -8.66 9.14 -18.18
N LYS A 618 -8.57 10.44 -17.92
CA LYS A 618 -9.63 11.41 -18.22
C LYS A 618 -9.92 11.47 -19.72
N ALA A 619 -8.90 11.43 -20.57
CA ALA A 619 -9.09 11.42 -22.02
C ALA A 619 -9.82 10.15 -22.50
N GLN A 620 -9.58 9.00 -21.84
CA GLN A 620 -10.18 7.71 -22.22
C GLN A 620 -11.59 7.50 -21.65
N PHE A 621 -11.80 7.80 -20.37
CA PHE A 621 -13.05 7.51 -19.66
C PHE A 621 -13.95 8.77 -19.50
N GLY A 622 -13.40 9.96 -19.76
CA GLY A 622 -14.04 11.25 -19.53
C GLY A 622 -14.17 11.58 -18.04
N GLY A 623 -14.78 12.73 -17.74
CA GLY A 623 -14.99 13.22 -16.37
C GLY A 623 -14.69 14.71 -16.29
N ALA A 624 -15.33 15.44 -15.38
CA ALA A 624 -15.08 16.87 -15.23
C ALA A 624 -13.82 17.12 -14.38
N ASP A 625 -13.75 16.45 -13.23
CA ASP A 625 -12.71 16.54 -12.22
C ASP A 625 -12.19 15.14 -11.82
N GLU A 626 -11.19 15.11 -10.93
CA GLU A 626 -10.57 13.88 -10.43
C GLU A 626 -11.59 12.92 -9.78
N ALA A 627 -12.52 13.46 -8.98
CA ALA A 627 -13.56 12.67 -8.32
C ALA A 627 -14.53 12.02 -9.34
N SER A 628 -14.89 12.75 -10.40
CA SER A 628 -15.74 12.26 -11.49
C SER A 628 -15.06 11.16 -12.28
N VAL A 629 -13.77 11.32 -12.60
CA VAL A 629 -12.96 10.28 -13.25
C VAL A 629 -12.89 9.04 -12.35
N ALA A 630 -12.54 9.20 -11.07
CA ALA A 630 -12.50 8.10 -10.10
C ALA A 630 -13.86 7.38 -9.98
N GLY A 631 -14.97 8.12 -9.99
CA GLY A 631 -16.32 7.58 -9.98
C GLY A 631 -16.62 6.70 -11.20
N LYS A 632 -16.18 7.12 -12.39
CA LYS A 632 -16.34 6.34 -13.63
C LYS A 632 -15.47 5.10 -13.64
N LEU A 633 -14.20 5.19 -13.23
CA LEU A 633 -13.31 4.04 -13.12
C LEU A 633 -13.89 2.98 -12.16
N ASN A 634 -14.40 3.40 -10.99
CA ASN A 634 -15.08 2.50 -10.06
C ASN A 634 -16.41 1.95 -10.60
N SER A 635 -17.16 2.71 -11.40
CA SER A 635 -18.34 2.20 -12.08
C SER A 635 -17.98 1.09 -13.06
N MET A 636 -16.89 1.26 -13.81
CA MET A 636 -16.41 0.25 -14.75
C MET A 636 -15.85 -0.98 -14.05
N ALA A 637 -15.09 -0.80 -12.97
CA ALA A 637 -14.64 -1.89 -12.11
C ALA A 637 -15.81 -2.76 -11.62
N ARG A 638 -16.92 -2.13 -11.21
CA ARG A 638 -18.15 -2.82 -10.78
C ARG A 638 -18.91 -3.51 -11.90
N MET A 639 -18.76 -3.07 -13.15
CA MET A 639 -19.37 -3.77 -14.29
C MET A 639 -18.58 -5.01 -14.70
N LEU A 640 -17.27 -5.03 -14.42
CA LEU A 640 -16.37 -6.13 -14.76
C LEU A 640 -16.33 -7.24 -13.71
N GLY A 641 -16.47 -6.89 -12.42
CA GLY A 641 -16.50 -7.85 -11.30
C GLY A 641 -17.88 -8.42 -11.02
#